data_AF-A0AAD6VUE8-F1
#
_entry.id   AF-A0AAD6VUE8-F1
#
_cell.length_a   1.000
_cell.length_b   1.000
_cell.length_c   1.000
_cell.angle_alpha   90.00
_cell.angle_beta   90.00
_cell.angle_gamma   90.00
#
_symmetry.space_group_name_H-M   'P 1'
#
loop_
_entity.id
_entity.type
_entity.pdbx_description
1 polymer ?
#
loop_
_entity_poly.entity_id
_entity_poly.type
_entity_poly.pdbx_seq_one_letter_code
_entity_poly.pdbx_strand_id
1 'polypeptide(L)'
;MYISSSSLVALVLATTVSAGVLIKRSPVEELAIAQRMSRARSAESLLQRYPATNAERLARGLAPMPPSRRSPTAAHVPRASPLPPISKQCQVKAVDAGTGTSYGLVGAAFSGGAYGDLGQTSASALGVAFSYPADGNPAARFNFATPQGGTVTFPNGTTATYPFIGAVLSGSSTDGTLDSTSSNYAFLTGTTQSPAGSPPFASARNAYSDVTNTPASIESAIWGFDPATQKITVQWVNPDGSTPETHLVYDEEKKPDPHTVFVLVGSVAAYNARLAPGQPALPEIRFACVSDDNRQLLQRPLHSWIEHADRLLPGHHAGLDFCYCAKIGRGISAREHVRSADLGRVLLPPPMYSQVCQAVRWSRQRSQTLPPPTMTSHRRLERQPSFVKRPREELQEIARDTLAAVSRGSYITDFGAESHAIPDLSTVPDSATYFPPDSFADWAQPSQRDAQPVRPTAIVLCKASTLEGVRFCLSPRAGDAPAAASRPAVLNFASATSPGGGFLWGARAQEETLARSSNLYSALSSDAAAPFYAAHSASDDARYSHAMVLVRGVRFARDDAGAWVPPADADVLTSAAVNVRALRAALQRRGALARGEEQALPADAAADVAAAMRERMARILCALHRARAEALVLGSFGTGAFGNDVALVAQMWAELLVGERAPFRDVFRRVVFAIIDRGTWSEFREVFRRMKVDFQEA
;
A
#
# COMPACT_ATOMS: atom_id res chain seq x y z
N MET A 1 -35.97 31.57 -66.00
CA MET A 1 -35.80 32.99 -66.37
C MET A 1 -35.28 33.70 -65.13
N TYR A 2 -34.23 34.51 -65.24
CA TYR A 2 -33.51 35.15 -64.11
C TYR A 2 -34.03 36.59 -63.86
N ILE A 3 -33.35 37.34 -62.96
CA ILE A 3 -33.59 38.76 -62.57
C ILE A 3 -34.70 38.87 -61.49
N SER A 4 -34.60 39.63 -60.38
CA SER A 4 -33.59 40.60 -59.88
C SER A 4 -33.35 40.37 -58.36
N SER A 5 -32.31 40.77 -57.60
CA SER A 5 -31.45 41.97 -57.48
C SER A 5 -32.17 43.30 -57.17
N SER A 6 -31.76 44.17 -56.23
CA SER A 6 -30.76 44.14 -55.14
C SER A 6 -31.00 45.33 -54.18
N SER A 7 -30.52 45.24 -52.92
CA SER A 7 -30.14 46.39 -52.06
C SER A 7 -31.29 47.35 -51.59
N LEU A 8 -31.16 48.26 -50.59
CA LEU A 8 -30.11 48.61 -49.60
C LEU A 8 -30.76 49.39 -48.40
N VAL A 9 -29.99 49.71 -47.34
CA VAL A 9 -30.29 50.65 -46.22
C VAL A 9 -31.34 50.16 -45.18
N ALA A 10 -31.38 50.65 -43.92
CA ALA A 10 -30.43 50.56 -42.79
C ALA A 10 -31.10 51.09 -41.48
N LEU A 11 -30.65 50.62 -40.30
CA LEU A 11 -30.99 51.09 -38.92
C LEU A 11 -32.49 50.96 -38.50
N VAL A 12 -32.88 50.34 -37.37
CA VAL A 12 -32.62 50.67 -35.93
C VAL A 12 -33.25 52.03 -35.55
N LEU A 13 -34.14 52.18 -34.57
CA LEU A 13 -34.88 51.31 -33.61
C LEU A 13 -36.11 52.15 -33.14
N ALA A 14 -37.21 51.68 -32.54
CA ALA A 14 -37.73 50.39 -32.06
C ALA A 14 -39.30 50.46 -32.17
N THR A 15 -40.21 49.72 -31.50
CA THR A 15 -40.25 48.69 -30.44
C THR A 15 -41.43 47.73 -30.70
N THR A 16 -41.39 46.46 -30.26
CA THR A 16 -42.58 45.57 -30.27
C THR A 16 -42.70 44.69 -29.01
N VAL A 17 -43.90 44.68 -28.41
CA VAL A 17 -44.34 43.63 -27.48
C VAL A 17 -44.80 42.45 -28.33
N SER A 18 -44.18 41.29 -28.19
CA SER A 18 -44.55 40.08 -28.93
C SER A 18 -45.47 39.18 -28.11
N ALA A 19 -46.70 38.97 -28.60
CA ALA A 19 -47.59 37.93 -28.10
C ALA A 19 -47.04 36.53 -28.43
N GLY A 20 -47.20 35.57 -27.51
CA GLY A 20 -46.68 34.22 -27.68
C GLY A 20 -47.51 33.36 -28.63
N VAL A 21 -46.86 32.75 -29.63
CA VAL A 21 -47.47 31.69 -30.46
C VAL A 21 -47.34 30.34 -29.75
N LEU A 22 -48.47 29.69 -29.49
CA LEU A 22 -48.54 28.47 -28.68
C LEU A 22 -48.27 27.21 -29.53
N ILE A 23 -47.00 26.78 -29.61
CA ILE A 23 -46.65 25.48 -30.21
C ILE A 23 -47.03 24.36 -29.23
N LYS A 24 -48.08 23.58 -29.59
CA LYS A 24 -48.43 22.35 -28.85
C LYS A 24 -47.33 21.30 -29.03
N ARG A 25 -46.79 20.80 -27.92
CA ARG A 25 -45.82 19.69 -27.87
C ARG A 25 -46.52 18.33 -27.99
N SER A 26 -45.75 17.28 -28.24
CA SER A 26 -46.31 15.93 -28.32
C SER A 26 -46.61 15.34 -26.92
N PRO A 27 -47.63 14.46 -26.78
CA PRO A 27 -47.95 13.82 -25.50
C PRO A 27 -46.79 12.99 -24.90
N VAL A 28 -45.88 12.53 -25.75
CA VAL A 28 -44.71 11.73 -25.34
C VAL A 28 -43.65 12.60 -24.67
N GLU A 29 -43.40 13.81 -25.18
CA GLU A 29 -42.53 14.80 -24.53
C GLU A 29 -43.13 15.28 -23.21
N GLU A 30 -44.44 15.51 -23.17
CA GLU A 30 -45.15 15.96 -21.98
C GLU A 30 -45.08 14.92 -20.85
N LEU A 31 -45.27 13.63 -21.19
CA LEU A 31 -45.07 12.52 -20.25
C LEU A 31 -43.61 12.38 -19.80
N ALA A 32 -42.63 12.55 -20.71
CA ALA A 32 -41.21 12.50 -20.37
C ALA A 32 -40.78 13.64 -19.44
N ILE A 33 -41.28 14.86 -19.67
CA ILE A 33 -41.07 16.03 -18.80
C ILE A 33 -41.74 15.81 -17.44
N ALA A 34 -42.97 15.29 -17.40
CA ALA A 34 -43.66 14.94 -16.16
C ALA A 34 -42.90 13.88 -15.34
N GLN A 35 -42.31 12.87 -15.99
CA GLN A 35 -41.46 11.87 -15.32
C GLN A 35 -40.11 12.43 -14.87
N ARG A 36 -39.52 13.40 -15.58
CA ARG A 36 -38.30 14.10 -15.14
C ARG A 36 -38.59 15.00 -13.93
N MET A 37 -39.71 15.72 -13.95
CA MET A 37 -40.18 16.55 -12.82
C MET A 37 -40.62 15.73 -11.61
N SER A 38 -41.26 14.56 -11.79
CA SER A 38 -41.59 13.70 -10.65
C SER A 38 -40.33 13.16 -9.98
N ARG A 39 -39.31 12.74 -10.75
CA ARG A 39 -38.01 12.33 -10.19
C ARG A 39 -37.25 13.48 -9.50
N ALA A 40 -37.33 14.70 -10.01
CA ALA A 40 -36.78 15.87 -9.33
C ALA A 40 -37.47 16.11 -7.97
N ARG A 41 -38.82 16.11 -7.97
CA ARG A 41 -39.62 16.22 -6.72
C ARG A 41 -39.41 15.03 -5.78
N SER A 42 -39.07 13.84 -6.27
CA SER A 42 -38.66 12.71 -5.42
C SER A 42 -37.34 12.98 -4.71
N ALA A 43 -36.34 13.56 -5.37
CA ALA A 43 -35.08 13.95 -4.71
C ALA A 43 -35.32 15.07 -3.67
N GLU A 44 -36.11 16.07 -4.03
CA GLU A 44 -36.45 17.21 -3.18
C GLU A 44 -37.28 16.81 -1.94
N SER A 45 -38.21 15.87 -2.08
CA SER A 45 -38.99 15.30 -0.96
C SER A 45 -38.23 14.24 -0.15
N LEU A 46 -37.10 13.71 -0.64
CA LEU A 46 -36.18 12.89 0.15
C LEU A 46 -35.30 13.76 1.07
N LEU A 47 -34.94 14.98 0.66
CA LEU A 47 -34.30 15.97 1.53
C LEU A 47 -35.23 16.44 2.68
N GLN A 48 -36.56 16.34 2.52
CA GLN A 48 -37.52 16.61 3.59
C GLN A 48 -37.61 15.52 4.68
N ARG A 49 -36.93 14.36 4.53
CA ARG A 49 -37.02 13.25 5.50
C ARG A 49 -36.00 13.32 6.65
N TYR A 50 -35.12 14.31 6.65
CA TYR A 50 -34.16 14.54 7.73
C TYR A 50 -34.50 15.82 8.51
N PRO A 51 -34.44 15.81 9.86
CA PRO A 51 -34.68 17.02 10.65
C PRO A 51 -33.53 18.01 10.45
N ALA A 52 -33.80 19.08 9.69
CA ALA A 52 -32.81 20.09 9.33
C ALA A 52 -32.10 20.69 10.56
N THR A 53 -30.77 20.79 10.47
CA THR A 53 -29.91 21.30 11.55
C THR A 53 -30.19 22.77 11.87
N ASN A 54 -29.77 23.22 13.05
CA ASN A 54 -29.92 24.64 13.41
C ASN A 54 -29.14 25.59 12.47
N ALA A 55 -28.05 25.13 11.85
CA ALA A 55 -27.34 25.91 10.83
C ALA A 55 -28.17 26.07 9.55
N GLU A 56 -28.73 24.98 9.00
CA GLU A 56 -29.60 25.02 7.81
C GLU A 56 -30.88 25.80 8.06
N ARG A 57 -31.43 25.77 9.29
CA ARG A 57 -32.59 26.56 9.68
C ARG A 57 -32.26 28.05 9.70
N LEU A 58 -31.14 28.45 10.31
CA LEU A 58 -30.69 29.84 10.35
C LEU A 58 -30.42 30.38 8.94
N ALA A 59 -29.76 29.59 8.08
CA ALA A 59 -29.51 29.92 6.67
C ALA A 59 -30.79 30.05 5.82
N ARG A 60 -31.93 29.50 6.30
CA ARG A 60 -33.26 29.62 5.68
C ARG A 60 -34.17 30.64 6.40
N GLY A 61 -33.62 31.45 7.31
CA GLY A 61 -34.39 32.44 8.09
C GLY A 61 -35.36 31.82 9.11
N LEU A 62 -35.26 30.53 9.39
CA LEU A 62 -36.13 29.81 10.31
C LEU A 62 -35.53 29.81 11.73
N ALA A 63 -36.38 30.02 12.74
CA ALA A 63 -35.97 29.94 14.14
C ALA A 63 -35.29 28.58 14.45
N PRO A 64 -34.21 28.55 15.26
CA PRO A 64 -33.54 27.31 15.63
C PRO A 64 -34.48 26.37 16.42
N MET A 65 -34.21 25.06 16.36
CA MET A 65 -34.95 24.07 17.14
C MET A 65 -34.63 24.24 18.64
N PRO A 66 -35.63 24.05 19.54
CA PRO A 66 -35.40 24.02 20.98
C PRO A 66 -34.36 22.97 21.38
N PRO A 67 -33.50 23.23 22.37
CA PRO A 67 -32.53 22.25 22.84
C PRO A 67 -33.25 21.07 23.50
N SER A 68 -32.94 19.84 23.04
CA SER A 68 -33.51 18.62 23.59
C SER A 68 -32.96 18.35 24.99
N ARG A 69 -33.71 18.79 26.02
CA ARG A 69 -33.44 18.46 27.41
C ARG A 69 -33.83 17.00 27.69
N ARG A 70 -32.88 16.09 27.51
CA ARG A 70 -32.98 14.74 28.10
C ARG A 70 -33.04 14.86 29.62
N SER A 71 -33.83 14.01 30.26
CA SER A 71 -33.96 13.96 31.73
C SER A 71 -32.60 13.69 32.39
N PRO A 72 -32.29 14.32 33.55
CA PRO A 72 -30.98 14.19 34.19
C PRO A 72 -30.84 12.86 34.95
N THR A 73 -30.36 11.83 34.26
CA THR A 73 -29.82 10.61 34.88
C THR A 73 -28.38 10.39 34.44
N ALA A 74 -27.52 10.07 35.41
CA ALA A 74 -26.05 10.14 35.34
C ALA A 74 -25.50 11.54 35.03
N ALA A 75 -24.85 12.16 36.02
CA ALA A 75 -23.92 13.25 35.74
C ALA A 75 -22.76 12.70 34.89
N HIS A 76 -22.34 13.45 33.86
CA HIS A 76 -21.17 13.07 33.06
C HIS A 76 -19.90 13.17 33.91
N VAL A 77 -19.49 12.05 34.50
CA VAL A 77 -18.14 11.88 35.07
C VAL A 77 -17.13 12.21 33.96
N PRO A 78 -16.13 13.08 34.19
CA PRO A 78 -15.11 13.38 33.19
C PRO A 78 -14.37 12.10 32.79
N ARG A 79 -14.62 11.61 31.57
CA ARG A 79 -13.73 10.64 30.94
C ARG A 79 -12.48 11.39 30.50
N ALA A 80 -11.35 11.09 31.14
CA ALA A 80 -10.05 11.44 30.58
C ALA A 80 -9.95 10.86 29.16
N SER A 81 -9.38 11.63 28.23
CA SER A 81 -8.98 11.10 26.93
C SER A 81 -7.99 9.95 27.16
N PRO A 82 -8.09 8.83 26.42
CA PRO A 82 -7.08 7.77 26.51
C PRO A 82 -5.71 8.36 26.17
N LEU A 83 -4.73 8.14 27.04
CA LEU A 83 -3.36 8.59 26.81
C LEU A 83 -2.82 7.91 25.54
N PRO A 84 -2.05 8.61 24.68
CA PRO A 84 -1.49 8.02 23.47
C PRO A 84 -0.58 6.84 23.83
N PRO A 85 -0.63 5.73 23.07
CA PRO A 85 0.20 4.56 23.35
C PRO A 85 1.69 4.90 23.14
N ILE A 86 2.54 4.33 23.99
CA ILE A 86 3.99 4.55 23.96
C ILE A 86 4.59 3.56 22.96
N SER A 87 5.17 4.10 21.88
CA SER A 87 5.95 3.31 20.92
C SER A 87 7.32 2.95 21.49
N LYS A 88 7.81 1.74 21.19
CA LYS A 88 9.09 1.21 21.67
C LYS A 88 9.73 0.32 20.60
N GLN A 89 11.06 0.31 20.57
CA GLN A 89 11.86 -0.64 19.80
C GLN A 89 12.92 -1.28 20.70
N CYS A 90 13.22 -2.56 20.47
CA CYS A 90 14.28 -3.29 21.19
C CYS A 90 14.68 -4.59 20.47
N GLN A 91 15.82 -5.15 20.87
CA GLN A 91 16.19 -6.53 20.56
C GLN A 91 15.52 -7.48 21.56
N VAL A 92 15.05 -8.65 21.08
CA VAL A 92 14.43 -9.68 21.93
C VAL A 92 15.50 -10.57 22.57
N LYS A 93 15.44 -10.70 23.90
CA LYS A 93 16.31 -11.58 24.70
C LYS A 93 15.51 -12.72 25.31
N ALA A 94 16.00 -13.95 25.21
CA ALA A 94 15.42 -15.12 25.88
C ALA A 94 16.10 -15.38 27.24
N VAL A 95 15.28 -15.62 28.27
CA VAL A 95 15.72 -16.05 29.61
C VAL A 95 14.90 -17.25 30.09
N ASP A 96 15.49 -18.14 30.87
CA ASP A 96 14.81 -19.24 31.55
C ASP A 96 13.79 -18.70 32.57
N ALA A 97 12.59 -19.27 32.60
CA ALA A 97 11.46 -18.71 33.34
C ALA A 97 11.56 -18.87 34.87
N GLY A 98 12.29 -19.88 35.36
CA GLY A 98 12.42 -20.20 36.79
C GLY A 98 13.70 -19.67 37.44
N THR A 99 14.82 -19.72 36.72
CA THR A 99 16.15 -19.27 37.18
C THR A 99 16.51 -17.86 36.73
N GLY A 100 15.84 -17.32 35.70
CA GLY A 100 16.20 -16.05 35.07
C GLY A 100 17.49 -16.11 34.24
N THR A 101 18.06 -17.30 34.01
CA THR A 101 19.32 -17.49 33.27
C THR A 101 19.17 -17.05 31.81
N SER A 102 20.12 -16.27 31.31
CA SER A 102 20.10 -15.73 29.95
C SER A 102 20.60 -16.73 28.91
N TYR A 103 19.75 -17.13 27.97
CA TYR A 103 20.18 -17.89 26.79
C TYR A 103 20.80 -17.01 25.69
N GLY A 104 20.40 -15.73 25.62
CA GLY A 104 20.98 -14.74 24.69
C GLY A 104 19.93 -13.93 23.94
N LEU A 105 20.37 -13.25 22.87
CA LEU A 105 19.47 -12.57 21.93
C LEU A 105 18.90 -13.58 20.91
N VAL A 106 17.64 -13.38 20.55
CA VAL A 106 16.93 -14.15 19.51
C VAL A 106 17.36 -13.68 18.12
N GLY A 107 17.48 -14.58 17.14
CA GLY A 107 17.85 -14.26 15.75
C GLY A 107 16.70 -13.80 14.87
N ALA A 108 17.03 -12.96 13.88
CA ALA A 108 16.08 -12.43 12.88
C ALA A 108 15.79 -13.38 11.69
N ALA A 109 16.49 -14.52 11.62
CA ALA A 109 16.31 -15.55 10.60
C ALA A 109 15.32 -16.64 11.07
N PHE A 110 14.86 -17.46 10.13
CA PHE A 110 14.00 -18.62 10.42
C PHE A 110 14.71 -19.95 10.12
N SER A 111 14.59 -20.92 11.05
CA SER A 111 14.87 -22.34 10.79
C SER A 111 13.54 -23.07 10.59
N GLY A 112 13.40 -23.86 9.53
CA GLY A 112 12.16 -24.58 9.22
C GLY A 112 10.91 -23.70 8.98
N GLY A 113 11.08 -22.37 8.84
CA GLY A 113 9.97 -21.41 8.80
C GLY A 113 9.51 -20.91 10.18
N ALA A 114 10.24 -21.20 11.25
CA ALA A 114 9.98 -20.74 12.62
C ALA A 114 11.19 -20.00 13.23
N TYR A 115 10.95 -19.20 14.27
CA TYR A 115 12.01 -18.57 15.06
C TYR A 115 12.54 -19.55 16.12
N GLY A 116 13.85 -19.53 16.36
CA GLY A 116 14.50 -20.37 17.38
C GLY A 116 15.99 -20.08 17.64
N ASP A 117 16.69 -19.44 16.70
CA ASP A 117 18.11 -19.11 16.85
C ASP A 117 18.37 -18.23 18.09
N LEU A 118 19.33 -18.64 18.93
CA LEU A 118 19.79 -17.91 20.12
C LEU A 118 21.28 -17.57 20.05
N GLY A 119 21.82 -16.94 21.11
CA GLY A 119 23.23 -16.54 21.22
C GLY A 119 23.65 -15.40 20.29
N GLN A 120 22.71 -14.65 19.73
CA GLN A 120 22.98 -13.72 18.63
C GLN A 120 23.67 -12.41 19.06
N THR A 121 24.33 -11.77 18.10
CA THR A 121 24.88 -10.41 18.25
C THR A 121 23.79 -9.37 18.00
N SER A 122 23.92 -8.15 18.53
CA SER A 122 22.96 -7.06 18.25
C SER A 122 22.79 -6.72 16.76
N ALA A 123 23.71 -7.13 15.89
CA ALA A 123 23.61 -6.96 14.43
C ALA A 123 22.86 -8.10 13.72
N SER A 124 22.73 -9.28 14.35
CA SER A 124 21.96 -10.45 13.87
C SER A 124 20.69 -10.74 14.69
N ALA A 125 20.49 -9.98 15.77
CA ALA A 125 19.36 -10.12 16.67
C ALA A 125 18.06 -9.56 16.09
N LEU A 126 16.95 -10.20 16.48
CA LEU A 126 15.58 -9.86 16.16
C LEU A 126 15.19 -8.52 16.80
N GLY A 127 15.22 -7.46 16.00
CA GLY A 127 14.66 -6.17 16.36
C GLY A 127 13.14 -6.18 16.23
N VAL A 128 12.45 -5.80 17.31
CA VAL A 128 10.98 -5.64 17.35
C VAL A 128 10.60 -4.19 17.58
N ALA A 129 9.51 -3.77 16.94
CA ALA A 129 8.85 -2.50 17.15
C ALA A 129 7.38 -2.73 17.51
N PHE A 130 6.91 -2.03 18.54
CA PHE A 130 5.53 -2.14 19.02
C PHE A 130 5.09 -0.85 19.73
N SER A 131 3.78 -0.73 20.00
CA SER A 131 3.23 0.34 20.83
C SER A 131 2.33 -0.26 21.91
N TYR A 132 2.50 0.16 23.16
CA TYR A 132 1.76 -0.35 24.32
C TYR A 132 1.01 0.78 25.04
N PRO A 133 -0.09 0.52 25.77
CA PRO A 133 -0.83 1.54 26.49
C PRO A 133 0.02 2.33 27.51
N ALA A 134 -0.17 3.64 27.59
CA ALA A 134 0.56 4.51 28.52
C ALA A 134 0.12 4.36 30.00
N ASP A 135 -0.98 3.66 30.27
CA ASP A 135 -1.33 3.19 31.63
C ASP A 135 -0.52 1.93 32.04
N GLY A 136 0.31 1.40 31.14
CA GLY A 136 1.16 0.23 31.37
C GLY A 136 0.41 -1.11 31.42
N ASN A 137 -0.86 -1.16 31.01
CA ASN A 137 -1.71 -2.34 31.14
C ASN A 137 -1.11 -3.61 30.48
N PRO A 138 -0.64 -4.60 31.26
CA PRO A 138 0.05 -5.78 30.72
C PRO A 138 -0.92 -6.84 30.14
N ALA A 139 -2.24 -6.64 30.30
CA ALA A 139 -3.26 -7.46 29.64
C ALA A 139 -3.57 -6.98 28.21
N ALA A 140 -3.04 -5.82 27.78
CA ALA A 140 -3.17 -5.37 26.41
C ALA A 140 -2.43 -6.29 25.43
N ARG A 141 -3.00 -6.47 24.24
CA ARG A 141 -2.52 -7.38 23.19
C ARG A 141 -2.32 -6.64 21.89
N PHE A 142 -1.13 -6.78 21.29
CA PHE A 142 -0.72 -6.02 20.11
C PHE A 142 0.32 -6.78 19.29
N ASN A 143 0.59 -6.24 18.09
CA ASN A 143 1.49 -6.86 17.12
C ASN A 143 2.95 -6.42 17.38
N PHE A 144 3.89 -7.37 17.29
CA PHE A 144 5.32 -7.08 17.19
C PHE A 144 5.70 -6.99 15.71
N ALA A 145 5.96 -5.78 15.22
CA ALA A 145 6.52 -5.56 13.88
C ALA A 145 8.03 -5.82 13.90
N THR A 146 8.60 -6.24 12.77
CA THR A 146 10.06 -6.44 12.59
C THR A 146 10.62 -5.38 11.64
N PRO A 147 11.26 -4.29 12.13
CA PRO A 147 11.72 -3.19 11.27
C PRO A 147 12.78 -3.59 10.24
N GLN A 148 13.51 -4.66 10.52
CA GLN A 148 14.52 -5.26 9.62
C GLN A 148 13.89 -6.25 8.62
N GLY A 149 12.64 -6.65 8.83
CA GLY A 149 11.97 -7.76 8.16
C GLY A 149 12.47 -9.13 8.64
N GLY A 150 11.63 -9.87 9.35
CA GLY A 150 11.88 -11.30 9.59
C GLY A 150 12.00 -12.01 8.24
N THR A 151 13.16 -12.61 7.96
CA THR A 151 13.57 -12.97 6.59
C THR A 151 13.76 -14.47 6.39
N VAL A 152 12.95 -15.09 5.52
CA VAL A 152 13.13 -16.46 5.03
C VAL A 152 13.98 -16.44 3.76
N THR A 153 15.04 -17.23 3.70
CA THR A 153 15.66 -17.63 2.43
C THR A 153 15.30 -19.09 2.14
N PHE A 154 14.68 -19.33 0.99
CA PHE A 154 14.22 -20.67 0.58
C PHE A 154 15.36 -21.48 -0.08
N PRO A 155 15.27 -22.82 -0.16
CA PRO A 155 16.31 -23.66 -0.77
C PRO A 155 16.64 -23.38 -2.25
N ASN A 156 15.81 -22.60 -2.94
CA ASN A 156 16.04 -22.13 -4.31
C ASN A 156 16.78 -20.77 -4.40
N GLY A 157 17.16 -20.18 -3.25
CA GLY A 157 17.80 -18.87 -3.15
C GLY A 157 16.86 -17.65 -3.19
N THR A 158 15.54 -17.82 -3.34
CA THR A 158 14.60 -16.69 -3.22
C THR A 158 14.41 -16.32 -1.75
N THR A 159 14.01 -15.07 -1.50
CA THR A 159 13.90 -14.52 -0.14
C THR A 159 12.53 -13.85 0.05
N ALA A 160 11.90 -14.04 1.21
CA ALA A 160 10.63 -13.40 1.58
C ALA A 160 10.70 -12.81 2.99
N THR A 161 10.10 -11.63 3.15
CA THR A 161 10.02 -10.89 4.41
C THR A 161 8.61 -10.91 4.97
N TYR A 162 8.49 -11.09 6.29
CA TYR A 162 7.21 -11.07 6.99
C TYR A 162 7.20 -9.92 8.01
N PRO A 163 6.20 -9.02 7.96
CA PRO A 163 6.24 -7.80 8.76
C PRO A 163 6.07 -8.04 10.26
N PHE A 164 5.40 -9.11 10.69
CA PHE A 164 5.08 -9.36 12.11
C PHE A 164 5.63 -10.69 12.61
N ILE A 165 5.84 -10.76 13.93
CA ILE A 165 6.02 -12.02 14.66
C ILE A 165 4.64 -12.49 15.13
N GLY A 166 4.28 -13.71 14.81
CA GLY A 166 3.08 -14.36 15.34
C GLY A 166 3.33 -15.84 15.63
N ALA A 167 2.26 -16.54 16.00
CA ALA A 167 2.26 -17.99 16.18
C ALA A 167 1.37 -18.67 15.13
N VAL A 168 1.71 -19.91 14.78
CA VAL A 168 1.05 -20.71 13.74
C VAL A 168 0.74 -22.12 14.25
N LEU A 169 -0.47 -22.61 13.99
CA LEU A 169 -0.85 -23.98 14.32
C LEU A 169 -0.18 -24.97 13.36
N SER A 170 0.58 -25.92 13.92
CA SER A 170 1.26 -26.96 13.16
C SER A 170 0.44 -28.25 13.08
N GLY A 171 0.77 -29.10 12.10
CA GLY A 171 -0.04 -30.27 11.71
C GLY A 171 -0.10 -31.43 12.72
N SER A 172 0.40 -31.27 13.95
CA SER A 172 0.22 -32.24 15.06
C SER A 172 -0.73 -31.75 16.15
N SER A 173 -1.16 -30.48 16.14
CA SER A 173 -2.21 -29.96 17.00
C SER A 173 -3.58 -30.22 16.38
N THR A 174 -4.55 -30.74 17.15
CA THR A 174 -5.77 -31.33 16.57
C THR A 174 -6.94 -30.37 16.35
N ASP A 175 -7.07 -29.33 17.18
CA ASP A 175 -8.18 -28.36 17.14
C ASP A 175 -7.73 -26.89 17.27
N GLY A 176 -6.54 -26.64 17.83
CA GLY A 176 -5.99 -25.31 18.05
C GLY A 176 -6.17 -24.75 19.46
N THR A 177 -6.71 -25.54 20.39
CA THR A 177 -6.98 -25.15 21.78
C THR A 177 -5.72 -25.29 22.64
N LEU A 178 -5.24 -24.20 23.25
CA LEU A 178 -4.06 -24.14 24.13
C LEU A 178 -4.46 -23.90 25.60
N ASP A 179 -5.19 -24.82 26.22
CA ASP A 179 -5.52 -24.76 27.66
C ASP A 179 -4.57 -25.57 28.56
N SER A 180 -4.78 -25.51 29.88
CA SER A 180 -3.94 -26.12 30.92
C SER A 180 -3.90 -27.67 30.92
N THR A 181 -4.80 -28.32 30.19
CA THR A 181 -4.85 -29.78 29.98
C THR A 181 -4.35 -30.22 28.60
N SER A 182 -4.22 -29.28 27.67
CA SER A 182 -3.88 -29.54 26.27
C SER A 182 -2.37 -29.70 26.03
N SER A 183 -2.01 -30.68 25.20
CA SER A 183 -0.65 -30.87 24.66
C SER A 183 -0.47 -30.30 23.25
N ASN A 184 -1.48 -29.59 22.73
CA ASN A 184 -1.36 -28.78 21.51
C ASN A 184 -0.31 -27.68 21.68
N TYR A 185 0.13 -27.16 20.54
CA TYR A 185 1.19 -26.17 20.43
C TYR A 185 1.09 -25.36 19.13
N ALA A 186 1.71 -24.17 19.13
CA ALA A 186 1.87 -23.32 17.96
C ALA A 186 3.32 -22.84 17.85
N PHE A 187 3.93 -22.87 16.66
CA PHE A 187 5.31 -22.37 16.46
C PHE A 187 5.32 -20.84 16.35
N LEU A 188 6.34 -20.16 16.89
CA LEU A 188 6.59 -18.76 16.53
C LEU A 188 7.14 -18.66 15.10
N THR A 189 6.53 -17.80 14.29
CA THR A 189 6.83 -17.66 12.85
C THR A 189 6.67 -16.20 12.39
N GLY A 190 7.07 -15.93 11.14
CA GLY A 190 6.82 -14.66 10.47
C GLY A 190 5.43 -14.64 9.85
N THR A 191 4.64 -13.60 10.10
CA THR A 191 3.24 -13.56 9.69
C THR A 191 2.82 -12.24 9.01
N THR A 192 1.69 -12.28 8.30
CA THR A 192 0.84 -11.09 8.14
C THR A 192 0.12 -10.76 9.45
N GLN A 193 -0.56 -9.62 9.51
CA GLN A 193 -1.24 -9.14 10.73
C GLN A 193 -2.52 -9.92 11.05
N SER A 194 -2.75 -10.24 12.33
CA SER A 194 -4.07 -10.55 12.90
C SER A 194 -4.68 -9.30 13.56
N PRO A 195 -6.02 -9.20 13.63
CA PRO A 195 -6.68 -8.36 14.63
C PRO A 195 -6.24 -8.73 16.05
N ALA A 196 -6.38 -7.80 16.99
CA ALA A 196 -6.12 -8.06 18.41
C ALA A 196 -7.33 -8.74 19.06
N GLY A 197 -7.11 -9.85 19.77
CA GLY A 197 -8.17 -10.60 20.44
C GLY A 197 -9.09 -11.39 19.50
N SER A 198 -8.70 -11.61 18.25
CA SER A 198 -9.42 -12.51 17.33
C SER A 198 -8.83 -13.92 17.36
N PRO A 199 -9.64 -14.97 17.34
CA PRO A 199 -9.14 -16.33 17.17
C PRO A 199 -8.28 -16.53 15.90
N PRO A 200 -7.37 -17.53 15.91
CA PRO A 200 -6.48 -17.86 14.81
C PRO A 200 -7.22 -18.05 13.48
N PHE A 201 -6.74 -17.36 12.45
CA PHE A 201 -7.41 -17.30 11.15
C PHE A 201 -6.49 -17.75 10.01
N ALA A 202 -7.10 -18.28 8.95
CA ALA A 202 -6.39 -18.62 7.73
C ALA A 202 -5.93 -17.33 7.01
N SER A 203 -4.64 -17.01 7.16
CA SER A 203 -4.02 -15.84 6.55
C SER A 203 -3.57 -16.10 5.11
N ALA A 204 -3.25 -15.02 4.40
CA ALA A 204 -2.79 -15.11 3.01
C ALA A 204 -1.35 -15.62 2.87
N ARG A 205 -0.46 -15.34 3.83
CA ARG A 205 0.96 -15.78 3.86
C ARG A 205 1.53 -15.81 5.29
N ASN A 206 2.35 -16.81 5.58
CA ASN A 206 3.22 -16.88 6.76
C ASN A 206 4.47 -17.74 6.43
N ALA A 207 5.56 -17.56 7.17
CA ALA A 207 6.85 -18.19 6.88
C ALA A 207 6.79 -19.72 6.96
N TYR A 208 6.09 -20.27 7.97
CA TYR A 208 5.89 -21.71 8.10
C TYR A 208 5.15 -22.30 6.88
N SER A 209 4.02 -21.73 6.47
CA SER A 209 3.25 -22.22 5.32
C SER A 209 4.00 -22.08 4.00
N ASP A 210 4.77 -21.02 3.81
CA ASP A 210 5.54 -20.81 2.58
C ASP A 210 6.78 -21.73 2.51
N VAL A 211 7.39 -22.12 3.66
CA VAL A 211 8.52 -23.07 3.72
C VAL A 211 8.04 -24.52 3.62
N THR A 212 6.97 -24.89 4.34
CA THR A 212 6.43 -26.27 4.39
C THR A 212 5.43 -26.57 3.27
N ASN A 213 5.06 -25.58 2.46
CA ASN A 213 3.97 -25.64 1.48
C ASN A 213 2.62 -26.11 2.09
N THR A 214 2.42 -25.90 3.39
CA THR A 214 1.26 -26.39 4.17
C THR A 214 0.47 -25.20 4.73
N PRO A 215 -0.75 -24.91 4.24
CA PRO A 215 -1.57 -23.81 4.75
C PRO A 215 -1.91 -23.98 6.24
N ALA A 216 -1.75 -22.92 7.03
CA ALA A 216 -1.96 -22.92 8.48
C ALA A 216 -2.55 -21.60 8.99
N SER A 217 -3.34 -21.68 10.06
CA SER A 217 -3.93 -20.51 10.73
C SER A 217 -2.93 -19.84 11.67
N ILE A 218 -3.02 -18.51 11.78
CA ILE A 218 -2.10 -17.68 12.57
C ILE A 218 -2.82 -16.76 13.56
N GLU A 219 -2.08 -16.31 14.57
CA GLU A 219 -2.37 -15.10 15.35
C GLU A 219 -1.05 -14.32 15.55
N SER A 220 -1.04 -12.99 15.41
CA SER A 220 0.17 -12.15 15.54
C SER A 220 0.05 -10.99 16.52
N ALA A 221 -1.17 -10.66 16.93
CA ALA A 221 -1.46 -9.71 17.99
C ALA A 221 -1.33 -10.32 19.40
N ILE A 222 -0.60 -11.42 19.55
CA ILE A 222 -0.46 -12.25 20.76
C ILE A 222 0.37 -11.61 21.88
N TRP A 223 1.00 -10.45 21.64
CA TRP A 223 2.05 -9.91 22.51
C TRP A 223 1.54 -8.88 23.51
N GLY A 224 2.08 -8.95 24.74
CA GLY A 224 1.99 -7.91 25.76
C GLY A 224 3.37 -7.49 26.25
N PHE A 225 3.44 -6.34 26.92
CA PHE A 225 4.68 -5.77 27.44
C PHE A 225 4.44 -5.10 28.80
N ASP A 226 5.31 -5.38 29.75
CA ASP A 226 5.37 -4.70 31.05
C ASP A 226 6.51 -3.64 31.02
N PRO A 227 6.19 -2.33 31.07
CA PRO A 227 7.19 -1.27 31.06
C PRO A 227 8.01 -1.16 32.35
N ALA A 228 7.56 -1.72 33.47
CA ALA A 228 8.32 -1.69 34.72
C ALA A 228 9.41 -2.79 34.73
N THR A 229 9.09 -4.01 34.29
CA THR A 229 10.04 -5.14 34.29
C THR A 229 10.77 -5.37 32.95
N GLN A 230 10.37 -4.68 31.88
CA GLN A 230 10.76 -4.96 30.48
C GLN A 230 10.38 -6.37 29.99
N LYS A 231 9.53 -7.10 30.74
CA LYS A 231 9.04 -8.43 30.38
C LYS A 231 8.11 -8.35 29.17
N ILE A 232 8.31 -9.28 28.24
CA ILE A 232 7.39 -9.55 27.14
C ILE A 232 6.54 -10.75 27.55
N THR A 233 5.23 -10.67 27.34
CA THR A 233 4.27 -11.75 27.57
C THR A 233 3.63 -12.18 26.25
N VAL A 234 3.17 -13.43 26.20
CA VAL A 234 2.40 -13.97 25.09
C VAL A 234 1.04 -14.47 25.60
N GLN A 235 0.01 -14.38 24.78
CA GLN A 235 -1.29 -15.00 25.03
C GLN A 235 -1.92 -15.39 23.69
N TRP A 236 -2.42 -16.61 23.61
CA TRP A 236 -3.16 -17.13 22.47
C TRP A 236 -4.66 -16.98 22.68
N VAL A 237 -5.39 -16.69 21.61
CA VAL A 237 -6.86 -16.78 21.59
C VAL A 237 -7.23 -18.17 21.06
N ASN A 238 -7.99 -18.95 21.83
CA ASN A 238 -8.48 -20.24 21.36
C ASN A 238 -9.58 -20.07 20.29
N PRO A 239 -9.88 -21.09 19.47
CA PRO A 239 -10.93 -21.05 18.45
C PRO A 239 -12.33 -20.69 18.98
N ASP A 240 -12.61 -20.92 20.28
CA ASP A 240 -13.86 -20.56 20.96
C ASP A 240 -13.87 -19.12 21.52
N GLY A 241 -12.76 -18.39 21.41
CA GLY A 241 -12.56 -17.06 22.00
C GLY A 241 -12.07 -17.06 23.44
N SER A 242 -11.83 -18.22 24.06
CA SER A 242 -11.19 -18.29 25.39
C SER A 242 -9.71 -17.89 25.31
N THR A 243 -9.18 -17.34 26.41
CA THR A 243 -7.82 -16.77 26.47
C THR A 243 -7.08 -17.27 27.72
N PRO A 244 -6.80 -18.58 27.83
CA PRO A 244 -6.05 -19.16 28.96
C PRO A 244 -4.62 -18.59 29.07
N GLU A 245 -3.93 -18.91 30.17
CA GLU A 245 -2.50 -18.61 30.28
C GLU A 245 -1.73 -19.38 29.21
N THR A 246 -0.80 -18.71 28.53
CA THR A 246 -0.01 -19.29 27.44
C THR A 246 1.46 -19.19 27.79
N HIS A 247 2.14 -20.33 27.79
CA HIS A 247 3.56 -20.43 28.11
C HIS A 247 4.38 -20.52 26.83
N LEU A 248 5.64 -20.09 26.90
CA LEU A 248 6.58 -20.07 25.78
C LEU A 248 7.70 -21.05 26.12
N VAL A 249 7.79 -22.16 25.39
CA VAL A 249 8.78 -23.23 25.60
C VAL A 249 9.81 -23.20 24.47
N TYR A 250 11.04 -23.57 24.79
CA TYR A 250 12.17 -23.61 23.87
C TYR A 250 12.55 -25.06 23.57
N ASP A 251 12.40 -25.47 22.32
CA ASP A 251 12.58 -26.85 21.86
C ASP A 251 13.89 -26.97 21.08
N GLU A 252 14.88 -27.70 21.63
CA GLU A 252 16.17 -27.96 20.98
C GLU A 252 16.19 -29.36 20.35
N GLU A 253 15.38 -29.58 19.30
CA GLU A 253 15.29 -30.89 18.65
C GLU A 253 16.62 -31.27 17.96
N LYS A 254 17.25 -32.34 18.46
CA LYS A 254 18.61 -32.75 18.08
C LYS A 254 18.60 -34.05 17.26
N LYS A 255 18.59 -33.86 15.94
CA LYS A 255 18.71 -34.84 14.81
C LYS A 255 17.36 -35.37 14.28
N PRO A 256 17.27 -35.68 12.96
CA PRO A 256 18.32 -35.60 11.94
C PRO A 256 18.59 -34.18 11.44
N ASP A 257 17.54 -33.45 11.09
CA ASP A 257 17.58 -32.03 10.74
C ASP A 257 17.34 -31.19 12.01
N PRO A 258 18.30 -30.34 12.43
CA PRO A 258 18.18 -29.61 13.70
C PRO A 258 17.27 -28.38 13.55
N HIS A 259 16.01 -28.55 13.95
CA HIS A 259 15.07 -27.44 14.11
C HIS A 259 14.95 -27.04 15.57
N THR A 260 15.70 -26.00 15.94
CA THR A 260 15.47 -25.29 17.20
C THR A 260 14.32 -24.30 17.01
N VAL A 261 13.31 -24.35 17.88
CA VAL A 261 12.07 -23.56 17.72
C VAL A 261 11.49 -23.10 19.04
N PHE A 262 10.86 -21.92 19.02
CA PHE A 262 9.99 -21.47 20.11
C PHE A 262 8.55 -21.92 19.86
N VAL A 263 7.92 -22.48 20.89
CA VAL A 263 6.53 -22.95 20.86
C VAL A 263 5.68 -22.29 21.93
N LEU A 264 4.44 -21.95 21.57
CA LEU A 264 3.38 -21.59 22.51
C LEU A 264 2.67 -22.86 22.95
N VAL A 265 2.41 -22.98 24.25
CA VAL A 265 1.69 -24.12 24.85
C VAL A 265 0.72 -23.65 25.92
N GLY A 266 -0.41 -24.33 26.07
CA GLY A 266 -1.34 -24.09 27.20
C GLY A 266 -0.87 -24.70 28.51
N SER A 267 0.03 -25.70 28.44
CA SER A 267 0.56 -26.39 29.61
C SER A 267 1.96 -26.94 29.34
N VAL A 268 2.97 -26.39 30.03
CA VAL A 268 4.36 -26.87 29.95
C VAL A 268 4.46 -28.33 30.40
N ALA A 269 3.62 -28.76 31.34
CA ALA A 269 3.57 -30.15 31.81
C ALA A 269 2.94 -31.09 30.79
N ALA A 270 1.79 -30.74 30.20
CA ALA A 270 1.13 -31.58 29.20
C ALA A 270 1.92 -31.65 27.87
N TYR A 271 2.62 -30.57 27.50
CA TYR A 271 3.57 -30.57 26.39
C TYR A 271 4.74 -31.51 26.67
N ASN A 272 5.42 -31.37 27.82
CA ASN A 272 6.55 -32.24 28.16
C ASN A 272 6.17 -33.72 28.30
N ALA A 273 4.94 -34.04 28.71
CA ALA A 273 4.43 -35.41 28.78
C ALA A 273 4.32 -36.11 27.40
N ARG A 274 4.44 -35.37 26.28
CA ARG A 274 4.43 -35.93 24.92
C ARG A 274 5.80 -36.42 24.44
N LEU A 275 6.88 -36.02 25.12
CA LEU A 275 8.25 -36.26 24.68
C LEU A 275 8.62 -37.75 24.77
N ALA A 276 9.59 -38.18 23.96
CA ALA A 276 9.99 -39.57 23.91
C ALA A 276 10.62 -39.99 25.26
N PRO A 277 10.32 -41.20 25.80
CA PRO A 277 10.85 -41.65 27.08
C PRO A 277 12.38 -41.56 27.15
N GLY A 278 12.89 -40.72 28.07
CA GLY A 278 14.31 -40.46 28.25
C GLY A 278 14.81 -39.12 27.67
N GLN A 279 13.98 -38.35 26.97
CA GLN A 279 14.28 -36.94 26.67
C GLN A 279 14.18 -36.08 27.96
N PRO A 280 15.02 -35.04 28.11
CA PRO A 280 14.89 -34.08 29.20
C PRO A 280 13.64 -33.22 29.00
N ALA A 281 13.03 -32.78 30.10
CA ALA A 281 11.96 -31.79 30.04
C ALA A 281 12.48 -30.45 29.48
N LEU A 282 11.75 -29.89 28.53
CA LEU A 282 12.05 -28.63 27.87
C LEU A 282 11.64 -27.45 28.77
N PRO A 283 12.47 -26.39 28.86
CA PRO A 283 12.25 -25.28 29.77
C PRO A 283 11.16 -24.32 29.27
N GLU A 284 10.35 -23.80 30.20
CA GLU A 284 9.63 -22.54 29.98
C GLU A 284 10.67 -21.42 29.91
N ILE A 285 10.56 -20.57 28.89
CA ILE A 285 11.37 -19.37 28.72
C ILE A 285 10.48 -18.12 28.69
N ARG A 286 11.10 -16.97 28.90
CA ARG A 286 10.46 -15.66 28.86
C ARG A 286 11.27 -14.73 27.96
N PHE A 287 10.57 -13.87 27.25
CA PHE A 287 11.19 -12.83 26.45
C PHE A 287 11.31 -11.53 27.27
N ALA A 288 12.42 -10.82 27.05
CA ALA A 288 12.70 -9.52 27.64
C ALA A 288 13.20 -8.55 26.57
N CYS A 289 12.83 -7.28 26.71
CA CYS A 289 13.10 -6.23 25.74
C CYS A 289 14.41 -5.49 26.09
N VAL A 290 15.40 -5.51 25.19
CA VAL A 290 16.72 -4.88 25.38
C VAL A 290 16.92 -3.72 24.40
N SER A 291 17.04 -2.50 24.91
CA SER A 291 17.34 -1.30 24.10
C SER A 291 18.84 -1.07 23.93
N ASP A 292 19.25 -0.45 22.81
CA ASP A 292 20.64 -0.08 22.56
C ASP A 292 21.16 1.02 23.51
N ASP A 293 20.26 1.81 24.13
CA ASP A 293 20.58 2.72 25.23
C ASP A 293 21.19 2.02 26.45
N ASN A 294 21.01 0.70 26.59
CA ASN A 294 21.35 -0.04 27.79
C ASN A 294 22.85 -0.39 27.93
N ARG A 295 23.73 0.50 27.44
CA ARG A 295 25.19 0.48 27.67
C ARG A 295 25.60 0.49 29.15
N GLN A 296 24.66 0.74 30.08
CA GLN A 296 24.91 0.75 31.52
C GLN A 296 24.54 -0.55 32.26
N LEU A 297 23.80 -1.51 31.66
CA LEU A 297 23.39 -2.76 32.35
C LEU A 297 24.00 -4.07 31.79
N LEU A 298 24.98 -3.97 30.89
CA LEU A 298 25.98 -5.05 30.70
C LEU A 298 27.30 -4.80 31.45
N GLN A 299 27.43 -3.67 32.16
CA GLN A 299 28.48 -3.49 33.14
C GLN A 299 28.05 -4.10 34.49
N ARG A 300 28.55 -5.30 34.80
CA ARG A 300 28.73 -5.67 36.21
C ARG A 300 29.67 -4.64 36.87
N PRO A 301 29.45 -4.26 38.13
CA PRO A 301 30.20 -3.18 38.76
C PRO A 301 31.71 -3.46 38.74
N LEU A 302 32.49 -2.51 38.22
CA LEU A 302 33.93 -2.63 38.02
C LEU A 302 34.69 -2.34 39.35
N HIS A 303 34.32 -3.10 40.37
CA HIS A 303 34.82 -3.02 41.75
C HIS A 303 35.29 -4.37 42.31
N SER A 304 35.33 -5.43 41.49
CA SER A 304 35.90 -6.74 41.87
C SER A 304 37.22 -7.08 41.16
N TRP A 305 37.78 -6.16 40.36
CA TRP A 305 39.04 -6.37 39.61
C TRP A 305 40.23 -5.52 40.09
N ILE A 306 39.99 -4.47 40.88
CA ILE A 306 41.09 -3.64 41.43
C ILE A 306 41.84 -4.40 42.54
N GLU A 307 41.15 -5.19 43.38
CA GLU A 307 41.79 -5.99 44.44
C GLU A 307 42.55 -7.24 43.96
N HIS A 308 42.51 -7.55 42.65
CA HIS A 308 43.20 -8.71 42.07
C HIS A 308 44.35 -8.36 41.13
N ALA A 309 44.33 -7.19 40.50
CA ALA A 309 45.43 -6.72 39.66
C ALA A 309 46.69 -6.37 40.50
N ASP A 310 46.51 -5.81 41.69
CA ASP A 310 47.58 -5.30 42.56
C ASP A 310 48.37 -6.40 43.31
N ARG A 311 48.16 -7.69 42.95
CA ARG A 311 48.82 -8.84 43.59
C ARG A 311 49.82 -9.60 42.71
N LEU A 312 50.02 -9.21 41.44
CA LEU A 312 50.84 -10.00 40.50
C LEU A 312 52.11 -9.33 39.95
N LEU A 313 52.19 -8.00 39.82
CA LEU A 313 53.43 -7.30 39.45
C LEU A 313 53.51 -5.88 40.09
N PRO A 314 54.22 -5.71 41.21
CA PRO A 314 54.40 -4.40 41.82
C PRO A 314 55.44 -3.55 41.07
N GLY A 315 54.96 -2.52 40.36
CA GLY A 315 55.70 -1.30 40.03
C GLY A 315 56.46 -1.28 38.71
N HIS A 316 55.99 -0.45 37.77
CA HIS A 316 56.78 0.59 37.08
C HIS A 316 55.81 1.63 36.47
N HIS A 317 56.09 2.93 36.63
CA HIS A 317 55.25 4.02 36.13
C HIS A 317 55.73 4.57 34.77
N ALA A 318 54.94 4.36 33.72
CA ALA A 318 54.74 5.24 32.56
C ALA A 318 53.58 4.66 31.72
N GLY A 319 52.57 5.38 31.27
CA GLY A 319 52.37 6.83 31.24
C GLY A 319 52.24 7.30 29.79
N LEU A 320 51.00 7.44 29.29
CA LEU A 320 50.66 8.09 28.02
C LEU A 320 49.14 8.32 27.94
N ASP A 321 48.71 9.58 27.88
CA ASP A 321 47.31 9.95 27.72
C ASP A 321 46.79 9.72 26.30
N PHE A 322 45.50 9.40 26.17
CA PHE A 322 44.77 9.53 24.90
C PHE A 322 43.55 10.43 25.06
N CYS A 323 43.67 11.67 24.56
CA CYS A 323 42.65 12.71 24.69
C CYS A 323 41.50 12.48 23.70
N TYR A 324 40.26 12.59 24.20
CA TYR A 324 39.04 12.37 23.41
C TYR A 324 38.58 13.67 22.72
N CYS A 325 38.60 13.70 21.39
CA CYS A 325 38.15 14.85 20.61
C CYS A 325 37.09 14.44 19.56
N ALA A 326 35.83 14.72 19.84
CA ALA A 326 34.75 14.62 18.87
C ALA A 326 34.91 15.68 17.76
N LYS A 327 34.65 15.31 16.50
CA LYS A 327 34.62 16.25 15.36
C LYS A 327 33.21 16.40 14.81
N ILE A 328 32.60 17.55 15.09
CA ILE A 328 31.41 18.04 14.41
C ILE A 328 31.80 18.43 12.97
N GLY A 329 31.03 18.01 11.99
CA GLY A 329 31.36 18.19 10.57
C GLY A 329 31.13 19.61 10.05
N ARG A 330 32.19 20.23 9.49
CA ARG A 330 32.12 21.17 8.36
C ARG A 330 33.25 20.82 7.40
N GLY A 331 32.95 20.80 6.10
CA GLY A 331 33.89 20.35 5.07
C GLY A 331 34.72 21.47 4.47
N ILE A 332 35.83 21.08 3.83
CA ILE A 332 36.58 21.79 2.78
C ILE A 332 37.34 20.71 1.99
N SER A 333 37.58 20.94 0.70
CA SER A 333 38.28 20.00 -0.18
C SER A 333 39.80 20.17 -0.16
N ALA A 334 40.52 19.06 -0.21
CA ALA A 334 41.88 19.01 -0.75
C ALA A 334 42.17 17.60 -1.30
N ARG A 335 42.89 17.54 -2.44
CA ARG A 335 43.69 16.35 -2.81
C ARG A 335 45.06 16.52 -2.19
N GLU A 336 45.75 15.43 -1.86
CA GLU A 336 47.13 15.22 -2.34
C GLU A 336 47.66 13.79 -2.07
N HIS A 337 48.77 13.45 -2.73
CA HIS A 337 49.47 12.17 -2.59
C HIS A 337 50.70 12.32 -1.69
N VAL A 338 50.98 11.32 -0.86
CA VAL A 338 52.36 10.91 -0.52
C VAL A 338 52.45 9.38 -0.63
N ARG A 339 53.65 8.86 -0.94
CA ARG A 339 53.92 7.43 -1.18
C ARG A 339 54.66 6.76 0.00
N SER A 340 54.84 5.44 -0.14
CA SER A 340 55.49 4.46 0.74
C SER A 340 57.00 4.62 0.98
N ALA A 341 57.54 3.71 1.82
CA ALA A 341 58.95 3.33 2.09
C ALA A 341 59.56 3.95 3.39
N ASP A 342 60.38 3.27 4.22
CA ASP A 342 60.72 1.84 4.48
C ASP A 342 61.55 1.77 5.83
N LEU A 343 62.26 0.75 6.36
CA LEU A 343 62.71 -0.58 5.88
C LEU A 343 62.95 -1.63 7.01
N GLY A 344 62.04 -2.60 7.19
CA GLY A 344 62.38 -3.96 7.68
C GLY A 344 62.71 -4.19 9.18
N ARG A 345 63.11 -5.41 9.60
CA ARG A 345 63.31 -6.67 8.83
C ARG A 345 63.43 -7.93 9.74
N VAL A 346 63.46 -9.14 9.12
CA VAL A 346 64.09 -10.42 9.60
C VAL A 346 63.36 -11.21 10.73
N LEU A 347 63.10 -12.54 10.72
CA LEU A 347 63.13 -13.72 9.80
C LEU A 347 62.06 -14.77 10.30
N LEU A 348 61.15 -15.38 9.50
CA LEU A 348 61.21 -16.66 8.69
C LEU A 348 61.40 -17.99 9.48
N PRO A 349 60.98 -19.21 8.99
CA PRO A 349 60.35 -19.63 7.70
C PRO A 349 59.11 -20.63 7.78
N PRO A 350 58.51 -21.06 6.64
CA PRO A 350 57.33 -21.98 6.53
C PRO A 350 57.65 -23.37 5.86
N PRO A 351 56.63 -24.21 5.51
CA PRO A 351 56.16 -24.31 4.10
C PRO A 351 54.62 -24.60 3.97
N MET A 352 53.92 -24.64 2.80
CA MET A 352 54.23 -24.41 1.38
C MET A 352 52.99 -23.87 0.59
N TYR A 353 53.04 -23.78 -0.75
CA TYR A 353 52.09 -23.04 -1.61
C TYR A 353 51.65 -23.82 -2.88
N SER A 354 50.72 -23.26 -3.68
CA SER A 354 50.18 -23.73 -4.99
C SER A 354 49.06 -24.81 -4.90
N GLN A 355 48.14 -24.99 -5.88
CA GLN A 355 48.15 -24.61 -7.31
C GLN A 355 46.95 -23.73 -7.78
N VAL A 356 46.90 -23.43 -9.09
CA VAL A 356 46.08 -22.39 -9.73
C VAL A 356 45.32 -22.92 -10.98
N CYS A 357 44.14 -22.33 -11.23
CA CYS A 357 43.25 -22.38 -12.41
C CYS A 357 43.59 -23.25 -13.65
N GLN A 358 42.71 -24.25 -13.92
CA GLN A 358 42.23 -24.71 -15.25
C GLN A 358 41.24 -25.90 -15.07
N ALA A 359 40.33 -26.28 -15.98
CA ALA A 359 39.92 -25.76 -17.30
C ALA A 359 38.41 -26.02 -17.58
N VAL A 360 37.95 -25.69 -18.79
CA VAL A 360 36.56 -25.87 -19.26
C VAL A 360 36.38 -27.22 -20.01
N ARG A 361 35.13 -27.74 -20.02
CA ARG A 361 34.48 -28.57 -21.06
C ARG A 361 34.35 -30.09 -20.81
N TRP A 362 33.27 -30.64 -21.38
CA TRP A 362 32.77 -32.04 -21.38
C TRP A 362 32.15 -32.55 -20.05
N SER A 363 31.12 -33.41 -20.07
CA SER A 363 30.44 -34.05 -21.21
C SER A 363 28.94 -33.69 -21.33
N ARG A 364 28.40 -33.83 -22.55
CA ARG A 364 26.95 -33.88 -22.84
C ARG A 364 26.53 -35.35 -23.04
N GLN A 365 25.21 -35.57 -23.05
CA GLN A 365 24.48 -36.77 -23.50
C GLN A 365 24.28 -37.89 -22.48
N ARG A 366 23.03 -38.03 -22.01
CA ARG A 366 22.07 -38.90 -22.69
C ARG A 366 20.69 -38.24 -22.76
N SER A 367 20.11 -38.19 -23.95
CA SER A 367 18.69 -37.86 -24.13
C SER A 367 17.88 -39.13 -23.94
N GLN A 368 16.78 -39.06 -23.19
CA GLN A 368 15.62 -39.91 -23.46
C GLN A 368 14.36 -39.04 -23.45
N THR A 369 13.49 -39.31 -24.42
CA THR A 369 12.29 -38.53 -24.73
C THR A 369 11.07 -39.13 -24.05
N LEU A 370 10.23 -38.29 -23.45
CA LEU A 370 8.84 -38.62 -23.13
C LEU A 370 7.92 -37.55 -23.75
N PRO A 371 6.72 -37.92 -24.22
CA PRO A 371 5.86 -37.06 -25.05
C PRO A 371 5.06 -36.04 -24.21
N PRO A 372 4.56 -34.96 -24.82
CA PRO A 372 3.63 -34.06 -24.16
C PRO A 372 2.28 -34.76 -23.90
N PRO A 373 1.64 -34.58 -22.73
CA PRO A 373 0.27 -35.05 -22.51
C PRO A 373 -0.70 -34.24 -23.39
N THR A 374 -1.61 -34.96 -24.06
CA THR A 374 -2.57 -34.41 -25.02
C THR A 374 -3.61 -33.48 -24.37
N MET A 375 -4.02 -32.44 -25.09
CA MET A 375 -5.24 -31.69 -24.74
C MET A 375 -6.49 -32.55 -24.96
N THR A 376 -7.33 -32.68 -23.93
CA THR A 376 -8.73 -33.10 -24.12
C THR A 376 -9.69 -32.42 -23.14
N SER A 377 -10.65 -31.69 -23.70
CA SER A 377 -11.99 -31.38 -23.15
C SER A 377 -12.15 -30.96 -21.68
N HIS A 378 -12.47 -29.66 -21.50
CA HIS A 378 -13.42 -29.11 -20.52
C HIS A 378 -13.62 -29.81 -19.16
N ARG A 379 -13.12 -29.18 -18.09
CA ARG A 379 -13.91 -29.02 -16.86
C ARG A 379 -13.64 -27.69 -16.17
N ARG A 380 -14.73 -26.90 -16.06
CA ARG A 380 -15.02 -25.83 -15.08
C ARG A 380 -13.81 -25.05 -14.51
N LEU A 381 -13.63 -23.81 -14.98
CA LEU A 381 -12.81 -22.78 -14.32
C LEU A 381 -13.30 -22.59 -12.87
N GLU A 382 -12.55 -23.11 -11.90
CA GLU A 382 -12.82 -22.84 -10.49
C GLU A 382 -12.39 -21.42 -10.13
N ARG A 383 -13.36 -20.63 -9.63
CA ARG A 383 -13.09 -19.29 -9.13
C ARG A 383 -12.35 -19.39 -7.80
N GLN A 384 -11.03 -19.29 -7.83
CA GLN A 384 -10.25 -19.06 -6.61
C GLN A 384 -10.76 -17.79 -5.89
N PRO A 385 -10.73 -17.76 -4.55
CA PRO A 385 -11.37 -16.71 -3.77
C PRO A 385 -10.75 -15.34 -4.07
N SER A 386 -11.61 -14.35 -4.33
CA SER A 386 -11.16 -12.95 -4.32
C SER A 386 -10.75 -12.54 -2.90
N PHE A 387 -9.82 -11.58 -2.81
CA PHE A 387 -9.70 -10.69 -1.63
C PHE A 387 -11.08 -10.45 -1.01
N VAL A 388 -11.22 -10.69 0.30
CA VAL A 388 -12.51 -10.65 0.99
C VAL A 388 -13.18 -9.32 0.68
N LYS A 389 -14.35 -9.39 0.05
CA LYS A 389 -14.95 -8.29 -0.72
C LYS A 389 -15.65 -7.30 0.20
N ARG A 390 -14.89 -6.70 1.13
CA ARG A 390 -15.27 -5.75 2.19
C ARG A 390 -16.61 -5.06 1.95
N PRO A 391 -17.65 -5.33 2.77
CA PRO A 391 -18.97 -4.72 2.72
C PRO A 391 -19.00 -3.27 2.22
N ARG A 392 -20.05 -2.89 1.48
CA ARG A 392 -20.17 -1.50 1.01
C ARG A 392 -20.22 -0.53 2.17
N GLU A 393 -20.78 -0.98 3.27
CA GLU A 393 -20.98 -0.34 4.56
C GLU A 393 -19.63 0.05 5.18
N GLU A 394 -18.64 -0.86 5.21
CA GLU A 394 -17.25 -0.57 5.62
C GLU A 394 -16.59 0.47 4.71
N LEU A 395 -16.81 0.38 3.40
CA LEU A 395 -16.26 1.34 2.44
C LEU A 395 -16.90 2.74 2.57
N GLN A 396 -18.18 2.80 2.98
CA GLN A 396 -18.87 4.04 3.32
C GLN A 396 -18.38 4.61 4.66
N GLU A 397 -18.00 3.77 5.63
CA GLU A 397 -17.35 4.18 6.88
C GLU A 397 -15.97 4.80 6.61
N ILE A 398 -15.11 4.09 5.87
CA ILE A 398 -13.78 4.59 5.45
C ILE A 398 -13.92 5.93 4.70
N ALA A 399 -14.93 6.08 3.84
CA ALA A 399 -15.21 7.34 3.16
C ALA A 399 -15.59 8.47 4.14
N ARG A 400 -16.52 8.22 5.08
CA ARG A 400 -16.92 9.18 6.13
C ARG A 400 -15.74 9.61 6.98
N ASP A 401 -14.94 8.66 7.43
CA ASP A 401 -13.79 8.89 8.31
C ASP A 401 -12.66 9.66 7.61
N THR A 402 -12.44 9.40 6.32
CA THR A 402 -11.48 10.17 5.52
C THR A 402 -11.92 11.62 5.36
N LEU A 403 -13.20 11.87 5.04
CA LEU A 403 -13.72 13.24 4.97
C LEU A 403 -13.67 13.94 6.33
N ALA A 404 -13.94 13.23 7.43
CA ALA A 404 -13.82 13.76 8.78
C ALA A 404 -12.36 14.09 9.13
N ALA A 405 -11.36 13.36 8.64
CA ALA A 405 -9.94 13.69 8.81
C ALA A 405 -9.51 14.92 8.00
N VAL A 406 -9.95 15.01 6.73
CA VAL A 406 -9.72 16.19 5.87
C VAL A 406 -10.33 17.45 6.50
N SER A 407 -11.56 17.35 7.03
CA SER A 407 -12.24 18.45 7.74
C SER A 407 -11.57 18.84 9.07
N ARG A 408 -10.81 17.92 9.70
CA ARG A 408 -9.94 18.20 10.86
C ARG A 408 -8.54 18.66 10.47
N GLY A 409 -8.22 18.70 9.17
CA GLY A 409 -6.88 18.96 8.65
C GLY A 409 -5.82 17.92 9.05
N SER A 410 -6.19 16.80 9.68
CA SER A 410 -5.27 15.89 10.36
C SER A 410 -5.82 14.47 10.58
N TYR A 411 -4.89 13.51 10.59
CA TYR A 411 -5.13 12.12 10.98
C TYR A 411 -3.99 11.60 11.87
N ILE A 412 -4.13 10.39 12.39
CA ILE A 412 -3.11 9.64 13.14
C ILE A 412 -3.05 8.25 12.49
N THR A 413 -1.88 7.61 12.42
CA THR A 413 -1.75 6.27 11.82
C THR A 413 -2.27 5.18 12.76
N ASP A 414 -2.78 4.08 12.21
CA ASP A 414 -3.24 2.92 13.01
C ASP A 414 -2.05 2.16 13.65
N PHE A 415 -0.82 2.54 13.31
CA PHE A 415 0.43 1.88 13.71
C PHE A 415 1.33 2.74 14.60
N GLY A 416 0.98 4.00 14.86
CA GLY A 416 1.80 4.95 15.61
C GLY A 416 1.13 6.30 15.87
N ALA A 417 1.42 6.88 17.03
CA ALA A 417 0.74 8.06 17.57
C ALA A 417 1.13 9.41 16.92
N GLU A 418 1.92 9.41 15.85
CA GLU A 418 2.24 10.65 15.11
C GLU A 418 0.98 11.16 14.39
N SER A 419 0.67 12.44 14.58
CA SER A 419 -0.38 13.09 13.79
C SER A 419 0.19 13.72 12.54
N HIS A 420 -0.31 13.27 11.39
CA HIS A 420 0.06 13.81 10.09
C HIS A 420 -1.04 14.76 9.60
N ALA A 421 -0.65 15.93 9.08
CA ALA A 421 -1.57 16.85 8.44
C ALA A 421 -2.18 16.24 7.16
N ILE A 422 -3.47 16.48 6.91
CA ILE A 422 -4.17 16.17 5.67
C ILE A 422 -5.11 17.35 5.33
N PRO A 423 -4.62 18.39 4.62
CA PRO A 423 -5.39 19.60 4.40
C PRO A 423 -6.55 19.40 3.43
N ASP A 424 -7.62 20.16 3.64
CA ASP A 424 -8.69 20.34 2.66
C ASP A 424 -8.16 21.15 1.46
N LEU A 425 -8.02 20.51 0.31
CA LEU A 425 -7.43 21.12 -0.87
C LEU A 425 -8.35 22.17 -1.51
N SER A 426 -9.66 22.18 -1.24
CA SER A 426 -10.55 23.26 -1.70
C SER A 426 -10.21 24.61 -1.06
N THR A 427 -9.54 24.59 0.10
CA THR A 427 -9.04 25.78 0.80
C THR A 427 -7.61 26.18 0.44
N VAL A 428 -6.89 25.34 -0.32
CA VAL A 428 -5.50 25.58 -0.73
C VAL A 428 -5.47 26.26 -2.11
N PRO A 429 -4.94 27.48 -2.23
CA PRO A 429 -4.81 28.17 -3.53
C PRO A 429 -4.03 27.34 -4.55
N ASP A 430 -4.45 27.40 -5.81
CA ASP A 430 -3.85 26.73 -6.97
C ASP A 430 -3.67 25.20 -6.82
N SER A 431 -4.36 24.58 -5.85
CA SER A 431 -4.30 23.13 -5.61
C SER A 431 -4.91 22.31 -6.75
N ALA A 432 -5.89 22.88 -7.46
CA ALA A 432 -6.61 22.26 -8.57
C ALA A 432 -6.60 23.19 -9.80
N THR A 433 -6.17 22.65 -10.94
CA THR A 433 -6.16 23.35 -12.23
C THR A 433 -7.04 22.59 -13.22
N TYR A 434 -8.12 23.22 -13.68
CA TYR A 434 -8.94 22.71 -14.79
C TYR A 434 -8.31 23.02 -16.14
N PHE A 435 -8.32 22.03 -17.03
CA PHE A 435 -7.91 22.14 -18.42
C PHE A 435 -9.12 21.91 -19.33
N PRO A 436 -9.56 22.91 -20.13
CA PRO A 436 -10.67 22.75 -21.07
C PRO A 436 -10.35 21.76 -22.21
N PRO A 437 -11.36 21.27 -22.96
CA PRO A 437 -11.20 20.19 -23.95
C PRO A 437 -10.08 20.38 -24.98
N ASP A 438 -9.81 21.61 -25.40
CA ASP A 438 -8.80 21.90 -26.43
C ASP A 438 -7.36 21.89 -25.91
N SER A 439 -7.19 21.82 -24.59
CA SER A 439 -5.87 21.81 -23.93
C SER A 439 -5.00 20.66 -24.43
N PHE A 440 -3.71 20.94 -24.64
CA PHE A 440 -2.70 19.98 -25.08
C PHE A 440 -2.95 19.36 -26.46
N ALA A 441 -3.79 19.96 -27.32
CA ALA A 441 -3.99 19.52 -28.71
C ALA A 441 -2.68 19.44 -29.53
N ASP A 442 -1.68 20.22 -29.12
CA ASP A 442 -0.32 20.26 -29.67
C ASP A 442 0.59 19.11 -29.21
N TRP A 443 0.07 18.09 -28.52
CA TRP A 443 0.81 16.90 -28.06
C TRP A 443 1.64 16.20 -29.16
N ALA A 444 1.21 16.28 -30.42
CA ALA A 444 1.89 15.68 -31.56
C ALA A 444 3.10 16.50 -32.07
N GLN A 445 3.29 17.72 -31.58
CA GLN A 445 4.41 18.61 -31.91
C GLN A 445 5.12 19.07 -30.63
N PRO A 446 5.85 18.18 -29.92
CA PRO A 446 6.62 18.55 -28.74
C PRO A 446 7.63 19.64 -29.10
N SER A 447 7.49 20.82 -28.48
CA SER A 447 8.31 21.99 -28.81
C SER A 447 9.79 21.74 -28.47
N GLN A 448 10.70 22.10 -29.38
CA GLN A 448 12.15 21.84 -29.25
C GLN A 448 12.82 22.42 -27.98
N ARG A 449 12.11 23.23 -27.18
CA ARG A 449 12.61 23.79 -25.91
C ARG A 449 12.63 22.80 -24.74
N ASP A 450 12.00 21.63 -24.85
CA ASP A 450 11.97 20.61 -23.79
C ASP A 450 13.06 19.52 -23.92
N ALA A 451 14.02 19.68 -24.85
CA ALA A 451 15.02 18.65 -25.15
C ALA A 451 16.21 18.58 -24.15
N GLN A 452 16.04 17.78 -23.09
CA GLN A 452 17.15 17.24 -22.27
C GLN A 452 16.90 15.75 -21.97
N PRO A 453 17.48 14.80 -22.73
CA PRO A 453 17.36 13.37 -22.44
C PRO A 453 18.25 12.99 -21.25
N VAL A 454 17.66 12.81 -20.06
CA VAL A 454 18.41 12.60 -18.81
C VAL A 454 18.85 11.13 -18.62
N ARG A 455 18.00 10.18 -19.02
CA ARG A 455 18.24 8.70 -19.14
C ARG A 455 17.08 8.09 -19.95
N PRO A 456 17.18 6.84 -20.43
CA PRO A 456 16.03 6.10 -20.94
C PRO A 456 14.90 5.99 -19.90
N THR A 457 13.64 6.03 -20.34
CA THR A 457 12.47 5.88 -19.44
C THR A 457 12.48 4.52 -18.75
N ALA A 458 12.53 4.48 -17.42
CA ALA A 458 12.37 3.23 -16.67
C ALA A 458 10.90 2.78 -16.63
N ILE A 459 10.51 1.85 -17.50
CA ILE A 459 9.18 1.22 -17.48
C ILE A 459 9.14 0.11 -16.41
N VAL A 460 8.11 0.11 -15.57
CA VAL A 460 7.83 -0.94 -14.58
C VAL A 460 6.38 -1.41 -14.74
N LEU A 461 6.15 -2.70 -14.82
CA LEU A 461 4.82 -3.31 -14.81
C LEU A 461 4.62 -4.05 -13.49
N CYS A 462 3.88 -3.42 -12.58
CA CYS A 462 3.76 -3.86 -11.19
C CYS A 462 2.37 -4.45 -10.90
N LYS A 463 2.32 -5.61 -10.24
CA LYS A 463 1.06 -6.33 -9.99
C LYS A 463 0.36 -5.87 -8.69
N ALA A 464 0.20 -4.56 -8.58
CA ALA A 464 -0.15 -3.84 -7.36
C ALA A 464 -1.26 -2.79 -7.60
N SER A 465 -1.81 -2.23 -6.52
CA SER A 465 -2.76 -1.12 -6.56
C SER A 465 -2.08 0.20 -6.98
N THR A 466 -2.88 1.21 -7.33
CA THR A 466 -2.36 2.56 -7.55
C THR A 466 -1.76 3.17 -6.27
N LEU A 467 -2.28 2.83 -5.08
CA LEU A 467 -1.75 3.31 -3.79
C LEU A 467 -0.39 2.67 -3.45
N GLU A 468 -0.21 1.40 -3.79
CA GLU A 468 1.08 0.69 -3.72
C GLU A 468 2.06 1.24 -4.76
N GLY A 469 1.60 1.49 -5.99
CA GLY A 469 2.41 2.08 -7.07
C GLY A 469 2.96 3.48 -6.75
N VAL A 470 2.20 4.32 -6.04
CA VAL A 470 2.68 5.60 -5.50
C VAL A 470 3.78 5.37 -4.48
N ARG A 471 3.58 4.46 -3.52
CA ARG A 471 4.58 4.16 -2.48
C ARG A 471 5.86 3.58 -3.07
N PHE A 472 5.77 2.68 -4.06
CA PHE A 472 6.90 2.17 -4.82
C PHE A 472 7.68 3.27 -5.60
N CYS A 473 7.01 4.36 -6.01
CA CYS A 473 7.72 5.51 -6.59
C CYS A 473 8.48 6.35 -5.55
N LEU A 474 7.98 6.41 -4.31
CA LEU A 474 8.56 7.16 -3.19
C LEU A 474 9.64 6.37 -2.42
N SER A 475 9.61 5.03 -2.46
CA SER A 475 10.62 4.18 -1.83
C SER A 475 12.05 4.49 -2.32
N PRO A 476 13.01 4.77 -1.42
CA PRO A 476 14.40 5.00 -1.80
C PRO A 476 15.01 3.78 -2.52
N ARG A 477 15.73 4.01 -3.62
CA ARG A 477 16.56 2.97 -4.25
C ARG A 477 18.00 3.07 -3.76
N ALA A 478 18.66 1.92 -3.61
CA ALA A 478 20.09 1.89 -3.30
C ALA A 478 20.89 2.62 -4.39
N GLY A 479 21.59 3.69 -3.99
CA GLY A 479 22.38 4.54 -4.89
C GLY A 479 21.69 5.79 -5.44
N ASP A 480 20.40 6.02 -5.17
CA ASP A 480 19.79 7.34 -5.43
C ASP A 480 20.35 8.35 -4.41
N ALA A 481 20.91 9.46 -4.91
CA ALA A 481 21.37 10.57 -4.08
C ALA A 481 20.17 11.32 -3.44
N PRO A 482 20.35 12.04 -2.31
CA PRO A 482 19.28 12.82 -1.66
C PRO A 482 18.93 14.10 -2.45
N ALA A 483 18.39 13.93 -3.66
CA ALA A 483 17.58 14.93 -4.30
C ALA A 483 16.27 15.11 -3.52
N ALA A 484 15.69 16.31 -3.54
CA ALA A 484 14.35 16.52 -3.02
C ALA A 484 13.37 15.59 -3.76
N ALA A 485 12.68 14.70 -3.03
CA ALA A 485 11.90 13.64 -3.64
C ALA A 485 10.74 14.22 -4.48
N SER A 486 10.89 14.23 -5.80
CA SER A 486 9.83 14.63 -6.72
C SER A 486 8.62 13.74 -6.49
N ARG A 487 7.49 14.35 -6.12
CA ARG A 487 6.20 13.67 -6.04
C ARG A 487 5.92 12.96 -7.37
N PRO A 488 5.50 11.68 -7.36
CA PRO A 488 5.00 11.04 -8.57
C PRO A 488 3.67 11.68 -8.98
N ALA A 489 3.33 11.57 -10.26
CA ALA A 489 2.01 11.95 -10.76
C ALA A 489 1.17 10.73 -11.12
N VAL A 490 -0.09 10.72 -10.66
CA VAL A 490 -1.02 9.59 -10.77
C VAL A 490 -2.12 9.90 -11.77
N LEU A 491 -2.48 8.95 -12.62
CA LEU A 491 -3.71 9.05 -13.42
C LEU A 491 -4.91 8.50 -12.63
N ASN A 492 -5.87 9.38 -12.29
CA ASN A 492 -7.18 8.99 -11.78
C ASN A 492 -8.10 8.57 -12.94
N PHE A 493 -8.64 7.35 -12.88
CA PHE A 493 -9.49 6.76 -13.91
C PHE A 493 -10.94 7.23 -13.74
N ALA A 494 -11.15 8.52 -13.98
CA ALA A 494 -12.25 9.27 -13.39
C ALA A 494 -13.64 8.97 -13.98
N SER A 495 -14.65 9.09 -13.12
CA SER A 495 -16.02 9.40 -13.51
C SER A 495 -16.07 10.80 -14.14
N ALA A 496 -16.70 10.91 -15.30
CA ALA A 496 -16.91 12.19 -15.96
C ALA A 496 -17.91 13.09 -15.21
N THR A 497 -18.83 12.52 -14.42
CA THR A 497 -20.01 13.24 -13.89
C THR A 497 -20.15 13.21 -12.37
N SER A 498 -19.18 12.65 -11.62
CA SER A 498 -19.21 12.59 -10.16
C SER A 498 -17.81 12.70 -9.56
N PRO A 499 -17.50 13.73 -8.75
CA PRO A 499 -16.22 13.82 -8.02
C PRO A 499 -15.98 12.60 -7.14
N GLY A 500 -14.88 11.89 -7.35
CA GLY A 500 -14.56 10.67 -6.59
C GLY A 500 -15.47 9.47 -6.89
N GLY A 501 -16.21 9.48 -8.00
CA GLY A 501 -17.05 8.36 -8.43
C GLY A 501 -18.16 8.03 -7.43
N GLY A 502 -18.36 6.74 -7.14
CA GLY A 502 -19.36 6.27 -6.18
C GLY A 502 -18.84 6.05 -4.76
N PHE A 503 -17.76 6.72 -4.32
CA PHE A 503 -17.04 6.32 -3.09
C PHE A 503 -17.89 6.44 -1.82
N LEU A 504 -18.70 7.50 -1.70
CA LEU A 504 -19.70 7.71 -0.64
C LEU A 504 -20.77 6.61 -0.55
N TRP A 505 -20.91 5.77 -1.57
CA TRP A 505 -21.87 4.67 -1.64
C TRP A 505 -21.19 3.29 -1.54
N GLY A 506 -19.88 3.25 -1.30
CA GLY A 506 -19.10 2.01 -1.21
C GLY A 506 -18.81 1.35 -2.57
N ALA A 507 -18.82 2.12 -3.67
CA ALA A 507 -18.41 1.62 -4.99
C ALA A 507 -16.90 1.34 -5.07
N ARG A 508 -16.50 0.51 -6.04
CA ARG A 508 -15.21 -0.21 -6.04
C ARG A 508 -14.54 -0.22 -7.42
N ALA A 509 -14.13 0.94 -7.91
CA ALA A 509 -13.09 1.08 -8.92
C ALA A 509 -11.90 1.88 -8.35
N GLN A 510 -10.97 2.27 -9.22
CA GLN A 510 -9.72 2.93 -8.83
C GLN A 510 -9.98 4.33 -8.25
N GLU A 511 -10.81 5.16 -8.90
CA GLU A 511 -11.17 6.49 -8.42
C GLU A 511 -11.74 6.47 -6.99
N GLU A 512 -12.68 5.57 -6.68
CA GLU A 512 -13.26 5.54 -5.32
C GLU A 512 -12.24 5.15 -4.25
N THR A 513 -11.21 4.38 -4.61
CA THR A 513 -10.11 4.04 -3.71
C THR A 513 -9.14 5.21 -3.55
N LEU A 514 -8.85 5.98 -4.61
CA LEU A 514 -8.10 7.23 -4.47
C LEU A 514 -8.84 8.24 -3.58
N ALA A 515 -10.16 8.39 -3.77
CA ALA A 515 -11.01 9.29 -3.00
C ALA A 515 -11.18 8.86 -1.53
N ARG A 516 -11.33 7.55 -1.25
CA ARG A 516 -11.35 7.03 0.14
C ARG A 516 -10.02 7.16 0.87
N SER A 517 -8.91 7.17 0.15
CA SER A 517 -7.57 7.07 0.77
C SER A 517 -6.79 8.38 0.77
N SER A 518 -7.39 9.51 0.40
CA SER A 518 -6.72 10.82 0.33
C SER A 518 -7.65 12.03 0.48
N ASN A 519 -7.07 13.23 0.47
CA ASN A 519 -7.79 14.50 0.35
C ASN A 519 -8.27 14.84 -1.08
N LEU A 520 -8.02 14.00 -2.10
CA LEU A 520 -8.35 14.26 -3.50
C LEU A 520 -9.79 14.75 -3.73
N TYR A 521 -10.77 14.17 -3.03
CA TYR A 521 -12.18 14.54 -3.18
C TYR A 521 -12.47 16.02 -2.91
N SER A 522 -11.75 16.64 -1.98
CA SER A 522 -11.93 18.08 -1.66
C SER A 522 -11.57 18.96 -2.86
N ALA A 523 -10.44 18.70 -3.51
CA ALA A 523 -10.04 19.39 -4.75
C ALA A 523 -11.03 19.14 -5.89
N LEU A 524 -11.46 17.89 -6.10
CA LEU A 524 -12.41 17.54 -7.18
C LEU A 524 -13.83 18.08 -6.95
N SER A 525 -14.16 18.50 -5.73
CA SER A 525 -15.44 19.12 -5.37
C SER A 525 -15.37 20.66 -5.28
N SER A 526 -14.23 21.26 -5.61
CA SER A 526 -14.04 22.71 -5.62
C SER A 526 -14.57 23.38 -6.88
N ASP A 527 -14.83 24.68 -6.81
CA ASP A 527 -15.24 25.50 -7.98
C ASP A 527 -14.22 25.44 -9.13
N ALA A 528 -12.93 25.25 -8.82
CA ALA A 528 -11.88 25.08 -9.82
C ALA A 528 -12.03 23.78 -10.63
N ALA A 529 -12.60 22.71 -10.03
CA ALA A 529 -12.85 21.43 -10.71
C ALA A 529 -14.26 21.33 -11.32
N ALA A 530 -15.22 22.13 -10.84
CA ALA A 530 -16.62 22.10 -11.28
C ALA A 530 -16.85 22.16 -12.81
N PRO A 531 -16.08 22.93 -13.62
CA PRO A 531 -16.24 22.95 -15.08
C PRO A 531 -16.07 21.60 -15.79
N PHE A 532 -15.25 20.69 -15.24
CA PHE A 532 -15.11 19.32 -15.76
C PHE A 532 -16.44 18.57 -15.65
N TYR A 533 -16.96 18.46 -14.42
CA TYR A 533 -18.18 17.70 -14.14
C TYR A 533 -19.42 18.34 -14.76
N ALA A 534 -19.49 19.68 -14.81
CA ALA A 534 -20.59 20.39 -15.46
C ALA A 534 -20.63 20.14 -16.98
N ALA A 535 -19.50 20.24 -17.67
CA ALA A 535 -19.43 20.05 -19.11
C ALA A 535 -19.78 18.62 -19.54
N HIS A 536 -19.33 17.62 -18.77
CA HIS A 536 -19.69 16.21 -19.04
C HIS A 536 -21.12 15.87 -18.65
N SER A 537 -21.65 16.42 -17.55
CA SER A 537 -23.05 16.19 -17.13
C SER A 537 -24.09 16.83 -18.05
N ALA A 538 -23.68 17.82 -18.85
CA ALA A 538 -24.50 18.43 -19.90
C ALA A 538 -24.49 17.65 -21.24
N SER A 539 -23.73 16.56 -21.36
CA SER A 539 -23.55 15.82 -22.61
C SER A 539 -23.94 14.34 -22.49
N ASP A 540 -24.78 13.86 -23.41
CA ASP A 540 -25.09 12.43 -23.57
C ASP A 540 -24.01 11.64 -24.35
N ASP A 541 -22.90 12.28 -24.77
CA ASP A 541 -21.82 11.61 -25.49
C ASP A 541 -20.91 10.80 -24.55
N ALA A 542 -21.11 9.48 -24.57
CA ALA A 542 -20.33 8.49 -23.83
C ALA A 542 -18.81 8.47 -24.16
N ARG A 543 -18.36 9.15 -25.22
CA ARG A 543 -16.92 9.35 -25.47
C ARG A 543 -16.29 10.34 -24.47
N TYR A 544 -17.08 11.27 -23.91
CA TYR A 544 -16.64 12.42 -23.13
C TYR A 544 -15.60 13.30 -23.87
N SER A 545 -15.21 14.43 -23.28
CA SER A 545 -14.21 15.35 -23.86
C SER A 545 -12.77 15.03 -23.41
N HIS A 546 -11.77 15.76 -23.92
CA HIS A 546 -10.38 15.70 -23.42
C HIS A 546 -10.10 16.68 -22.27
N ALA A 547 -11.14 17.24 -21.64
CA ALA A 547 -10.98 18.07 -20.45
C ALA A 547 -10.38 17.25 -19.29
N MET A 548 -9.59 17.90 -18.44
CA MET A 548 -8.87 17.27 -17.34
C MET A 548 -8.82 18.19 -16.12
N VAL A 549 -8.52 17.64 -14.94
CA VAL A 549 -8.19 18.42 -13.73
C VAL A 549 -6.88 17.89 -13.17
N LEU A 550 -5.85 18.73 -13.04
CA LEU A 550 -4.64 18.41 -12.28
C LEU A 550 -4.80 18.91 -10.84
N VAL A 551 -4.62 18.01 -9.88
CA VAL A 551 -4.60 18.33 -8.45
C VAL A 551 -3.17 18.12 -7.93
N ARG A 552 -2.61 19.11 -7.23
CA ARG A 552 -1.25 19.05 -6.67
C ARG A 552 -1.26 18.82 -5.16
N GLY A 553 -0.28 18.08 -4.66
CA GLY A 553 -0.12 17.82 -3.22
C GLY A 553 -1.23 16.96 -2.61
N VAL A 554 -1.75 16.00 -3.38
CA VAL A 554 -2.67 14.97 -2.87
C VAL A 554 -1.92 14.06 -1.92
N ARG A 555 -2.48 13.85 -0.74
CA ARG A 555 -1.88 13.05 0.34
C ARG A 555 -2.62 11.73 0.50
N PHE A 556 -2.01 10.63 0.06
CA PHE A 556 -2.53 9.28 0.29
C PHE A 556 -2.22 8.84 1.73
N ALA A 557 -3.25 8.91 2.56
CA ALA A 557 -3.21 8.66 4.01
C ALA A 557 -3.66 7.24 4.41
N ARG A 558 -4.25 6.48 3.48
CA ARG A 558 -4.61 5.06 3.70
C ARG A 558 -3.94 4.12 2.69
N ASP A 559 -3.97 2.83 3.02
CA ASP A 559 -3.63 1.71 2.13
C ASP A 559 -4.90 1.04 1.53
N ASP A 560 -4.74 -0.08 0.83
CA ASP A 560 -5.85 -0.86 0.26
C ASP A 560 -6.62 -1.69 1.31
N ALA A 561 -6.00 -1.96 2.46
CA ALA A 561 -6.67 -2.45 3.67
C ALA A 561 -7.45 -1.33 4.38
N GLY A 562 -7.39 -0.08 3.89
CA GLY A 562 -8.07 1.08 4.45
C GLY A 562 -7.51 1.54 5.79
N ALA A 563 -6.39 0.98 6.26
CA ALA A 563 -5.73 1.41 7.49
C ALA A 563 -5.10 2.79 7.29
N TRP A 564 -5.06 3.60 8.34
CA TRP A 564 -4.33 4.86 8.36
C TRP A 564 -2.83 4.59 8.42
N VAL A 565 -2.08 5.09 7.45
CA VAL A 565 -0.64 4.82 7.25
C VAL A 565 0.13 6.12 6.99
N PRO A 566 1.47 6.12 7.12
CA PRO A 566 2.28 7.29 6.81
C PRO A 566 2.00 7.88 5.41
N PRO A 567 2.03 9.22 5.26
CA PRO A 567 1.51 9.90 4.10
C PRO A 567 2.37 9.67 2.86
N ALA A 568 1.74 9.26 1.78
CA ALA A 568 2.35 9.17 0.45
C ALA A 568 1.82 10.33 -0.41
N ASP A 569 2.64 11.38 -0.57
CA ASP A 569 2.28 12.56 -1.35
C ASP A 569 2.50 12.35 -2.85
N ALA A 570 1.53 12.77 -3.66
CA ALA A 570 1.56 12.73 -5.12
C ALA A 570 0.83 13.94 -5.72
N ASP A 571 1.01 14.15 -7.02
CA ASP A 571 0.06 14.95 -7.82
C ASP A 571 -0.88 13.99 -8.57
N VAL A 572 -2.12 14.40 -8.86
CA VAL A 572 -3.14 13.55 -9.49
C VAL A 572 -3.76 14.25 -10.69
N LEU A 573 -3.67 13.65 -11.88
CA LEU A 573 -4.39 14.08 -13.06
C LEU A 573 -5.69 13.27 -13.20
N THR A 574 -6.82 13.96 -13.15
CA THR A 574 -8.18 13.44 -13.33
C THR A 574 -8.59 13.57 -14.80
N SER A 575 -8.90 12.43 -15.42
CA SER A 575 -9.39 12.34 -16.81
C SER A 575 -10.36 11.17 -16.93
N ALA A 576 -11.46 11.35 -17.67
CA ALA A 576 -12.42 10.27 -17.92
C ALA A 576 -12.05 9.50 -19.20
N ALA A 577 -11.98 8.16 -19.14
CA ALA A 577 -11.84 7.32 -20.33
C ALA A 577 -13.15 7.24 -21.13
N VAL A 578 -13.11 6.80 -22.39
CA VAL A 578 -14.33 6.57 -23.20
C VAL A 578 -15.20 5.49 -22.55
N ASN A 579 -16.49 5.75 -22.36
CA ASN A 579 -17.43 4.79 -21.77
C ASN A 579 -18.05 3.88 -22.84
N VAL A 580 -17.26 2.90 -23.29
CA VAL A 580 -17.64 1.90 -24.31
C VAL A 580 -18.94 1.18 -23.96
N ARG A 581 -19.21 0.90 -22.68
CA ARG A 581 -20.50 0.30 -22.25
C ARG A 581 -21.69 1.23 -22.48
N ALA A 582 -21.58 2.51 -22.11
CA ALA A 582 -22.63 3.48 -22.37
C ALA A 582 -22.82 3.77 -23.88
N LEU A 583 -21.73 3.77 -24.67
CA LEU A 583 -21.78 3.89 -26.13
C LEU A 583 -22.50 2.69 -26.77
N ARG A 584 -22.15 1.45 -26.39
CA ARG A 584 -22.85 0.22 -26.81
C ARG A 584 -24.35 0.31 -26.49
N ALA A 585 -24.71 0.72 -25.26
CA ALA A 585 -26.10 0.90 -24.84
C ALA A 585 -26.82 2.06 -25.56
N ALA A 586 -26.12 3.07 -26.07
CA ALA A 586 -26.69 4.12 -26.91
C ALA A 586 -26.97 3.62 -28.33
N LEU A 587 -26.03 2.89 -28.95
CA LEU A 587 -26.20 2.29 -30.28
C LEU A 587 -27.33 1.26 -30.30
N GLN A 588 -27.41 0.40 -29.27
CA GLN A 588 -28.49 -0.58 -29.09
C GLN A 588 -29.88 0.07 -28.93
N ARG A 589 -29.98 1.20 -28.20
CA ARG A 589 -31.23 1.97 -28.10
C ARG A 589 -31.64 2.64 -29.41
N ARG A 590 -30.67 2.96 -30.28
CA ARG A 590 -30.90 3.55 -31.62
C ARG A 590 -31.12 2.50 -32.72
N GLY A 591 -31.08 1.21 -32.39
CA GLY A 591 -31.18 0.11 -33.38
C GLY A 591 -29.92 -0.08 -34.25
N ALA A 592 -28.86 0.69 -34.02
CA ALA A 592 -27.60 0.62 -34.77
C ALA A 592 -26.69 -0.55 -34.33
N LEU A 593 -27.10 -1.33 -33.32
CA LEU A 593 -26.38 -2.50 -32.83
C LEU A 593 -27.36 -3.51 -32.23
N ALA A 594 -27.13 -4.80 -32.46
CA ALA A 594 -27.92 -5.88 -31.87
C ALA A 594 -27.80 -5.92 -30.34
N ARG A 595 -28.85 -6.41 -29.65
CA ARG A 595 -28.84 -6.58 -28.19
C ARG A 595 -27.93 -7.76 -27.79
N GLY A 596 -27.04 -7.50 -26.84
CA GLY A 596 -26.08 -8.46 -26.29
C GLY A 596 -24.88 -7.71 -25.70
N GLU A 597 -24.23 -8.26 -24.65
CA GLU A 597 -23.05 -7.61 -24.05
C GLU A 597 -21.76 -7.94 -24.81
N GLU A 598 -21.66 -9.17 -25.35
CA GLU A 598 -20.51 -9.68 -26.11
C GLU A 598 -20.39 -9.09 -27.53
N GLN A 599 -21.43 -8.42 -28.03
CA GLN A 599 -21.41 -7.87 -29.38
C GLN A 599 -20.35 -6.76 -29.50
N ALA A 600 -19.43 -6.92 -30.45
CA ALA A 600 -18.44 -5.89 -30.81
C ALA A 600 -19.14 -4.59 -31.24
N LEU A 601 -18.46 -3.45 -31.10
CA LEU A 601 -18.92 -2.19 -31.69
C LEU A 601 -18.84 -2.27 -33.23
N PRO A 602 -19.69 -1.50 -33.95
CA PRO A 602 -19.46 -1.19 -35.36
C PRO A 602 -18.04 -0.67 -35.61
N ALA A 603 -17.45 -0.98 -36.77
CA ALA A 603 -16.02 -0.74 -37.03
C ALA A 603 -15.64 0.75 -37.02
N ASP A 604 -16.53 1.62 -37.50
CA ASP A 604 -16.47 3.06 -37.39
C ASP A 604 -16.50 3.51 -35.92
N ALA A 605 -17.47 3.04 -35.13
CA ALA A 605 -17.57 3.36 -33.71
C ALA A 605 -16.37 2.84 -32.90
N ALA A 606 -15.77 1.71 -33.28
CA ALA A 606 -14.55 1.18 -32.68
C ALA A 606 -13.32 2.03 -33.04
N ALA A 607 -13.21 2.51 -34.28
CA ALA A 607 -12.15 3.43 -34.70
C ALA A 607 -12.26 4.79 -33.98
N ASP A 608 -13.47 5.33 -33.84
CA ASP A 608 -13.78 6.53 -33.05
C ASP A 608 -13.33 6.42 -31.59
N VAL A 609 -13.68 5.30 -30.93
CA VAL A 609 -13.23 4.98 -29.56
C VAL A 609 -11.71 4.94 -29.49
N ALA A 610 -11.06 4.28 -30.44
CA ALA A 610 -9.61 4.13 -30.45
C ALA A 610 -8.89 5.48 -30.68
N ALA A 611 -9.37 6.31 -31.61
CA ALA A 611 -8.83 7.63 -31.85
C ALA A 611 -8.98 8.54 -30.62
N ALA A 612 -10.19 8.61 -30.05
CA ALA A 612 -10.48 9.42 -28.86
C ALA A 612 -9.67 8.99 -27.64
N MET A 613 -9.49 7.67 -27.42
CA MET A 613 -8.65 7.14 -26.34
C MET A 613 -7.17 7.46 -26.56
N ARG A 614 -6.61 7.17 -27.74
CA ARG A 614 -5.20 7.43 -28.06
C ARG A 614 -4.85 8.92 -27.91
N GLU A 615 -5.71 9.80 -28.42
CA GLU A 615 -5.52 11.25 -28.26
C GLU A 615 -5.64 11.68 -26.79
N ARG A 616 -6.61 11.18 -26.03
CA ARG A 616 -6.73 11.50 -24.60
C ARG A 616 -5.53 11.04 -23.80
N MET A 617 -5.00 9.85 -24.08
CA MET A 617 -3.78 9.31 -23.45
C MET A 617 -2.54 10.14 -23.81
N ALA A 618 -2.44 10.65 -25.05
CA ALA A 618 -1.38 11.57 -25.45
C ALA A 618 -1.48 12.95 -24.77
N ARG A 619 -2.70 13.52 -24.69
CA ARG A 619 -2.97 14.78 -23.97
C ARG A 619 -2.70 14.65 -22.46
N ILE A 620 -3.01 13.50 -21.85
CA ILE A 620 -2.62 13.14 -20.47
C ILE A 620 -1.10 13.24 -20.28
N LEU A 621 -0.30 12.59 -21.14
CA LEU A 621 1.16 12.62 -21.03
C LEU A 621 1.72 14.03 -21.27
N CYS A 622 1.14 14.79 -22.22
CA CYS A 622 1.51 16.19 -22.45
C CYS A 622 1.24 17.08 -21.23
N ALA A 623 0.10 16.90 -20.55
CA ALA A 623 -0.22 17.61 -19.32
C ALA A 623 0.76 17.28 -18.18
N LEU A 624 1.11 16.00 -18.00
CA LEU A 624 2.04 15.54 -16.96
C LEU A 624 3.48 16.03 -17.20
N HIS A 625 3.95 16.01 -18.45
CA HIS A 625 5.24 16.60 -18.86
C HIS A 625 5.28 18.11 -18.59
N ARG A 626 4.23 18.85 -18.97
CA ARG A 626 4.12 20.30 -18.72
C ARG A 626 3.99 20.64 -17.23
N ALA A 627 3.41 19.75 -16.42
CA ALA A 627 3.40 19.84 -14.96
C ALA A 627 4.76 19.51 -14.29
N ARG A 628 5.77 19.13 -15.10
CA ARG A 628 7.12 18.68 -14.71
C ARG A 628 7.14 17.42 -13.84
N ALA A 629 6.22 16.47 -14.09
CA ALA A 629 6.24 15.17 -13.43
C ALA A 629 7.35 14.27 -13.98
N GLU A 630 8.29 13.83 -13.15
CA GLU A 630 9.35 12.88 -13.55
C GLU A 630 8.90 11.41 -13.54
N ALA A 631 8.04 11.04 -12.58
CA ALA A 631 7.66 9.67 -12.29
C ALA A 631 6.14 9.53 -12.35
N LEU A 632 5.64 8.62 -13.19
CA LEU A 632 4.21 8.42 -13.41
C LEU A 632 3.71 7.11 -12.79
N VAL A 633 2.50 7.12 -12.24
CA VAL A 633 1.72 5.93 -11.89
C VAL A 633 0.49 5.87 -12.80
N LEU A 634 0.53 4.93 -13.74
CA LEU A 634 -0.49 4.64 -14.76
C LEU A 634 -1.06 3.23 -14.55
N GLY A 635 -1.90 2.77 -15.47
CA GLY A 635 -2.44 1.42 -15.48
C GLY A 635 -3.50 1.22 -16.57
N SER A 636 -4.44 0.32 -16.33
CA SER A 636 -5.49 -0.09 -17.27
C SER A 636 -6.65 0.93 -17.37
N PHE A 637 -6.32 2.12 -17.87
CA PHE A 637 -7.24 3.26 -17.99
C PHE A 637 -8.52 2.90 -18.75
N GLY A 638 -9.67 2.97 -18.06
CA GLY A 638 -10.99 2.74 -18.66
C GLY A 638 -11.39 1.28 -18.94
N THR A 639 -10.56 0.28 -18.65
CA THR A 639 -10.85 -1.11 -19.03
C THR A 639 -11.97 -1.75 -18.19
N GLY A 640 -12.05 -1.40 -16.90
CA GLY A 640 -13.02 -1.94 -15.94
C GLY A 640 -14.47 -1.50 -16.20
N ALA A 641 -14.96 -0.54 -15.41
CA ALA A 641 -16.38 -0.13 -15.45
C ALA A 641 -16.82 0.43 -16.80
N PHE A 642 -15.91 1.07 -17.55
CA PHE A 642 -16.18 1.67 -18.86
C PHE A 642 -16.03 0.68 -20.03
N GLY A 643 -15.32 -0.43 -19.84
CA GLY A 643 -15.26 -1.54 -20.81
C GLY A 643 -14.40 -1.27 -22.05
N ASN A 644 -13.31 -0.52 -21.94
CA ASN A 644 -12.29 -0.45 -22.99
C ASN A 644 -11.52 -1.76 -23.07
N ASP A 645 -11.04 -2.10 -24.26
CA ASP A 645 -10.21 -3.29 -24.48
C ASP A 645 -8.83 -3.15 -23.79
N VAL A 646 -8.38 -4.22 -23.12
CA VAL A 646 -7.17 -4.18 -22.29
C VAL A 646 -5.92 -4.14 -23.16
N ALA A 647 -5.83 -5.02 -24.17
CA ALA A 647 -4.71 -5.03 -25.11
C ALA A 647 -4.58 -3.72 -25.89
N LEU A 648 -5.69 -3.09 -26.28
CA LEU A 648 -5.72 -1.80 -26.96
C LEU A 648 -5.16 -0.67 -26.08
N VAL A 649 -5.55 -0.60 -24.80
CA VAL A 649 -5.03 0.41 -23.85
C VAL A 649 -3.56 0.16 -23.54
N ALA A 650 -3.13 -1.10 -23.38
CA ALA A 650 -1.72 -1.44 -23.23
C ALA A 650 -0.89 -1.04 -24.47
N GLN A 651 -1.42 -1.29 -25.67
CA GLN A 651 -0.78 -0.91 -26.94
C GLN A 651 -0.67 0.60 -27.08
N MET A 652 -1.73 1.37 -26.80
CA MET A 652 -1.68 2.83 -26.86
C MET A 652 -0.66 3.43 -25.89
N TRP A 653 -0.53 2.90 -24.68
CA TRP A 653 0.54 3.34 -23.76
C TRP A 653 1.93 3.06 -24.33
N ALA A 654 2.16 1.87 -24.88
CA ALA A 654 3.44 1.52 -25.49
C ALA A 654 3.73 2.40 -26.72
N GLU A 655 2.77 2.62 -27.63
CA GLU A 655 2.93 3.49 -28.81
C GLU A 655 3.21 4.98 -28.49
N LEU A 656 2.85 5.44 -27.28
CA LEU A 656 3.05 6.82 -26.86
C LEU A 656 4.35 7.02 -26.08
N LEU A 657 4.84 5.99 -25.38
CA LEU A 657 6.01 6.05 -24.49
C LEU A 657 7.25 5.31 -25.02
N VAL A 658 7.11 4.39 -25.97
CA VAL A 658 8.14 3.41 -26.34
C VAL A 658 8.28 3.25 -27.86
N GLY A 659 9.53 3.20 -28.34
CA GLY A 659 9.86 3.12 -29.77
C GLY A 659 10.31 4.46 -30.34
N GLU A 660 11.00 4.43 -31.48
CA GLU A 660 11.74 5.58 -32.04
C GLU A 660 10.87 6.79 -32.45
N ARG A 661 9.56 6.59 -32.63
CA ARG A 661 8.60 7.63 -33.04
C ARG A 661 7.54 7.93 -31.97
N ALA A 662 7.72 7.41 -30.75
CA ALA A 662 6.79 7.64 -29.65
C ALA A 662 6.95 9.07 -29.09
N PRO A 663 5.90 9.92 -29.05
CA PRO A 663 6.03 11.34 -28.71
C PRO A 663 6.55 11.62 -27.28
N PHE A 664 6.43 10.66 -26.37
CA PHE A 664 6.86 10.79 -24.97
C PHE A 664 7.98 9.80 -24.60
N ARG A 665 8.70 9.29 -25.60
CA ARG A 665 9.92 8.51 -25.40
C ARG A 665 10.96 9.31 -24.62
N ASP A 666 11.53 8.71 -23.58
CA ASP A 666 12.63 9.24 -22.77
C ASP A 666 12.35 10.63 -22.14
N VAL A 667 11.07 11.03 -22.05
CA VAL A 667 10.56 12.25 -21.40
C VAL A 667 10.41 12.08 -19.89
N PHE A 668 10.05 10.87 -19.44
CA PHE A 668 9.79 10.56 -18.03
C PHE A 668 10.94 9.72 -17.43
N ARG A 669 11.38 10.02 -16.21
CA ARG A 669 12.39 9.21 -15.50
C ARG A 669 11.89 7.81 -15.19
N ARG A 670 10.58 7.66 -14.89
CA ARG A 670 9.95 6.37 -14.57
C ARG A 670 8.47 6.36 -14.95
N VAL A 671 7.97 5.25 -15.47
CA VAL A 671 6.52 5.00 -15.62
C VAL A 671 6.20 3.65 -15.00
N VAL A 672 5.34 3.65 -13.98
CA VAL A 672 4.86 2.45 -13.28
C VAL A 672 3.43 2.16 -13.70
N PHE A 673 3.20 1.03 -14.35
CA PHE A 673 1.87 0.50 -14.63
C PHE A 673 1.45 -0.37 -13.45
N ALA A 674 0.65 0.19 -12.55
CA ALA A 674 0.14 -0.50 -11.36
C ALA A 674 -1.22 -1.15 -11.68
N ILE A 675 -1.24 -2.48 -11.80
CA ILE A 675 -2.41 -3.25 -12.21
C ILE A 675 -2.63 -4.44 -11.27
N ILE A 676 -3.58 -4.28 -10.35
CA ILE A 676 -3.89 -5.26 -9.30
C ILE A 676 -4.61 -6.52 -9.81
N ASP A 677 -5.41 -6.40 -10.88
CA ASP A 677 -6.10 -7.55 -11.47
C ASP A 677 -5.14 -8.45 -12.25
N ARG A 678 -5.16 -9.76 -11.94
CA ARG A 678 -4.23 -10.73 -12.53
C ARG A 678 -4.45 -10.93 -14.03
N GLY A 679 -5.69 -10.89 -14.51
CA GLY A 679 -6.00 -11.05 -15.94
C GLY A 679 -5.45 -9.86 -16.73
N THR A 680 -5.90 -8.66 -16.33
CA THR A 680 -5.51 -7.37 -16.92
C THR A 680 -3.99 -7.17 -16.90
N TRP A 681 -3.31 -7.49 -15.79
CA TRP A 681 -1.84 -7.42 -15.68
C TRP A 681 -1.15 -8.39 -16.66
N SER A 682 -1.65 -9.62 -16.78
CA SER A 682 -1.07 -10.63 -17.68
C SER A 682 -1.22 -10.22 -19.15
N GLU A 683 -2.33 -9.58 -19.51
CA GLU A 683 -2.57 -9.09 -20.87
C GLU A 683 -1.68 -7.88 -21.20
N PHE A 684 -1.53 -6.93 -20.27
CA PHE A 684 -0.54 -5.85 -20.39
C PHE A 684 0.88 -6.39 -20.62
N ARG A 685 1.28 -7.39 -19.82
CA ARG A 685 2.59 -8.06 -19.91
C ARG A 685 2.84 -8.66 -21.29
N GLU A 686 1.88 -9.39 -21.84
CA GLU A 686 2.03 -10.03 -23.16
C GLU A 686 1.96 -9.01 -24.31
N VAL A 687 1.20 -7.92 -24.20
CA VAL A 687 1.27 -6.82 -25.18
C VAL A 687 2.63 -6.11 -25.14
N PHE A 688 3.15 -5.79 -23.97
CA PHE A 688 4.47 -5.16 -23.82
C PHE A 688 5.58 -6.06 -24.37
N ARG A 689 5.52 -7.38 -24.13
CA ARG A 689 6.42 -8.38 -24.73
C ARG A 689 6.31 -8.44 -26.26
N ARG A 690 5.09 -8.50 -26.79
CA ARG A 690 4.82 -8.50 -28.25
C ARG A 690 5.37 -7.24 -28.93
N MET A 691 5.29 -6.10 -28.25
CA MET A 691 5.80 -4.81 -28.72
C MET A 691 7.28 -4.55 -28.40
N LYS A 692 7.97 -5.50 -27.74
CA LYS A 692 9.38 -5.40 -27.34
C LYS A 692 9.69 -4.19 -26.46
N VAL A 693 8.76 -3.84 -25.56
CA VAL A 693 9.02 -2.88 -24.48
C VAL A 693 10.07 -3.48 -23.55
N ASP A 694 11.08 -2.70 -23.19
CA ASP A 694 11.98 -3.02 -22.08
C ASP A 694 11.30 -2.58 -20.77
N PHE A 695 10.90 -3.54 -19.92
CA PHE A 695 10.20 -3.27 -18.67
C PHE A 695 10.62 -4.20 -17.54
N GLN A 696 10.58 -3.68 -16.32
CA GLN A 696 10.82 -4.42 -15.09
C GLN A 696 9.49 -4.99 -14.57
N GLU A 697 9.42 -6.27 -14.26
CA GLU A 697 8.30 -6.87 -13.50
C GLU A 697 8.57 -6.67 -12.00
N ALA A 698 7.53 -6.25 -11.24
CA ALA A 698 7.61 -5.93 -9.81
C ALA A 698 6.35 -6.35 -9.03
#